data_AF-A0A6M0J156-F1
#
_entry.id   AF-A0A6M0J156-F1
#
_cell.length_a   1.000
_cell.length_b   1.000
_cell.length_c   1.000
_cell.angle_alpha   90.00
_cell.angle_beta   90.00
_cell.angle_gamma   90.00
#
_symmetry.space_group_name_H-M   'P 1'
#
loop_
_entity.id
_entity.type
_entity.pdbx_description
1 polymer ?
#
loop_
_entity_poly.entity_id
_entity_poly.type
_entity_poly.pdbx_seq_one_letter_code
_entity_poly.pdbx_strand_id
1 'polypeptide(L)'
;MTIPESIKKFITWIQGFDHRILQNEDDVKEKFILPMLHYLCYPERCRREYPLTTSKSGQYHRNNQVIQVYYPTDDINQQNINNSLVAIKTIAPDETKLNDIIQQTKIYNDRFNTLFFIITNGYQIKVFKRFHYYKKESIFDINIDILKDNYIASDFYNKLNFELVKNIDKKTTSSLLNTKYKLIERFLRQHPDLQDILEKCDFESSTTREGYRLVVVKKKVAIACNLPKAFGEGNCEIEFSSIILRGLKIYLNHQDILGQLMTGLHTQPDWRCRRIFKQLDKNTFEVYLGQTTLILSDVEAADLCLCIDGVCQEYKNLLIQFENILETWDFKFVNFSGNRGFILFSVRQELWNLMQQFANEFNYIKGKSEWHLFHTKNMSIRVSRGIHDHTFISYQTDISFSSLPNNHQVNVIYELNDVNLQSIDTDEFTSWQQDIGSWGTWTAKYTKQWLLEKYIPKVINYYSQKSQISEAEFLAKITNYTNGRMLIQEIDNIRDLAPYLHDIQSWLNIYVENIAASLLKSYYQAYTNLVRNTDSSITGIDYIIGNLRRIEWKNTQEEIDNNRTDWKNLTFKYAIDCLDKQVARINNCEYENSLKADLITRIFIWIIENGKISFSQAQLNAAKQALLPLWEQSRFEIRYVYPNR
;
A
#
# COMPACT_ATOMS: atom_id res chain seq x y z
N MET A 1 -34.39 29.26 -20.76
CA MET A 1 -32.94 29.48 -21.03
C MET A 1 -32.79 29.81 -22.51
N THR A 2 -32.11 30.90 -22.83
CA THR A 2 -31.84 31.33 -24.21
C THR A 2 -30.75 30.45 -24.82
N ILE A 3 -31.03 29.85 -25.98
CA ILE A 3 -30.05 29.02 -26.72
C ILE A 3 -28.85 29.91 -27.12
N PRO A 4 -27.60 29.51 -26.80
CA PRO A 4 -26.39 30.22 -27.23
C PRO A 4 -26.36 30.49 -28.74
N GLU A 5 -25.83 31.64 -29.13
CA GLU A 5 -25.80 32.09 -30.53
C GLU A 5 -25.04 31.13 -31.46
N SER A 6 -24.01 30.46 -30.95
CA SER A 6 -23.25 29.45 -31.70
C SER A 6 -24.08 28.19 -32.01
N ILE A 7 -24.93 27.75 -31.07
CA ILE A 7 -25.86 26.63 -31.28
C ILE A 7 -26.93 27.03 -32.30
N LYS A 8 -27.48 28.25 -32.22
CA LYS A 8 -28.45 28.75 -33.20
C LYS A 8 -27.87 28.75 -34.62
N LYS A 9 -26.63 29.21 -34.79
CA LYS A 9 -25.95 29.19 -36.10
C LYS A 9 -25.81 27.77 -36.67
N PHE A 10 -25.44 26.80 -35.83
CA PHE A 10 -25.39 25.39 -36.23
C PHE A 10 -26.77 24.85 -36.64
N ILE A 11 -27.81 25.13 -35.83
CA ILE A 11 -29.20 24.72 -36.10
C ILE A 11 -29.70 25.31 -37.43
N THR A 12 -29.53 26.61 -37.64
CA THR A 12 -29.95 27.28 -38.87
C THR A 12 -29.25 26.70 -40.10
N TRP A 13 -27.94 26.43 -39.98
CA TRP A 13 -27.18 25.81 -41.07
C TRP A 13 -27.68 24.41 -41.41
N ILE A 14 -27.88 23.53 -40.41
CA ILE A 14 -28.30 22.15 -40.67
C ILE A 14 -29.72 22.09 -41.24
N GLN A 15 -30.61 23.00 -40.81
CA GLN A 15 -31.96 23.14 -41.36
C GLN A 15 -31.97 23.56 -42.83
N GLY A 16 -31.06 24.47 -43.21
CA GLY A 16 -30.87 24.92 -44.58
C GLY A 16 -30.07 23.96 -45.47
N PHE A 17 -29.48 22.90 -44.91
CA PHE A 17 -28.67 21.96 -45.67
C PHE A 17 -29.54 21.01 -46.53
N ASP A 18 -29.24 20.95 -47.83
CA ASP A 18 -29.84 20.01 -48.77
C ASP A 18 -28.83 18.92 -49.13
N HIS A 19 -29.06 17.68 -48.68
CA HIS A 19 -28.17 16.56 -48.93
C HIS A 19 -28.14 16.14 -50.42
N ARG A 20 -29.08 16.59 -51.25
CA ARG A 20 -29.13 16.29 -52.70
C ARG A 20 -27.98 16.93 -53.49
N ILE A 21 -27.27 17.88 -52.89
CA ILE A 21 -26.09 18.52 -53.50
C ILE A 21 -24.83 17.62 -53.46
N LEU A 22 -24.91 16.48 -52.78
CA LEU A 22 -23.81 15.53 -52.58
C LEU A 22 -23.84 14.48 -53.69
N GLN A 23 -22.82 14.47 -54.56
CA GLN A 23 -22.74 13.54 -55.70
C GLN A 23 -21.62 12.49 -55.54
N ASN A 24 -20.64 12.73 -54.68
CA ASN A 24 -19.49 11.84 -54.46
C ASN A 24 -18.91 11.99 -53.03
N GLU A 25 -17.90 11.21 -52.66
CA GLU A 25 -17.27 11.25 -51.33
C GLU A 25 -16.62 12.62 -51.02
N ASP A 26 -16.05 13.29 -52.03
CA ASP A 26 -15.46 14.62 -51.88
C ASP A 26 -16.52 15.69 -51.57
N ASP A 27 -17.72 15.57 -52.14
CA ASP A 27 -18.85 16.43 -51.80
C ASP A 27 -19.27 16.23 -50.35
N VAL A 28 -19.33 14.98 -49.86
CA VAL A 28 -19.65 14.69 -48.45
C VAL A 28 -18.60 15.31 -47.52
N LYS A 29 -17.33 15.29 -47.93
CA LYS A 29 -16.26 15.96 -47.21
C LYS A 29 -16.42 17.49 -47.22
N GLU A 30 -16.37 18.09 -48.39
CA GLU A 30 -16.20 19.55 -48.57
C GLU A 30 -17.49 20.32 -48.33
N LYS A 31 -18.65 19.77 -48.71
CA LYS A 31 -19.95 20.45 -48.59
C LYS A 31 -20.69 20.12 -47.29
N PHE A 32 -20.34 19.01 -46.61
CA PHE A 32 -21.03 18.59 -45.40
C PHE A 32 -20.13 18.51 -44.15
N ILE A 33 -19.10 17.67 -44.15
CA ILE A 33 -18.24 17.47 -42.96
C ILE A 33 -17.47 18.72 -42.56
N LEU A 34 -16.82 19.43 -43.50
CA LEU A 34 -16.04 20.62 -43.16
C LEU A 34 -16.92 21.77 -42.64
N PRO A 35 -18.06 22.10 -43.27
CA PRO A 35 -19.00 23.06 -42.70
C PRO A 35 -19.53 22.62 -41.33
N MET A 36 -19.89 21.34 -41.14
CA MET A 36 -20.35 20.83 -39.85
C MET A 36 -19.32 21.08 -38.75
N LEU A 37 -18.06 20.74 -38.99
CA LEU A 37 -16.99 20.89 -38.01
C LEU A 37 -16.63 22.36 -37.77
N HIS A 38 -16.74 23.21 -38.79
CA HIS A 38 -16.61 24.66 -38.63
C HIS A 38 -17.66 25.20 -37.65
N TYR A 39 -18.94 24.82 -37.81
CA TYR A 39 -19.98 25.23 -36.88
C TYR A 39 -19.80 24.60 -35.48
N LEU A 40 -19.23 23.40 -35.38
CA LEU A 40 -18.82 22.78 -34.11
C LEU A 40 -17.52 23.37 -33.51
N CYS A 41 -16.97 24.42 -34.13
CA CYS A 41 -15.80 25.17 -33.68
C CYS A 41 -14.46 24.41 -33.77
N TYR A 42 -14.32 23.40 -34.64
CA TYR A 42 -13.04 22.73 -34.87
C TYR A 42 -12.10 23.59 -35.74
N PRO A 43 -10.88 23.91 -35.28
CA PRO A 43 -9.90 24.64 -36.08
C PRO A 43 -9.36 23.76 -37.22
N GLU A 44 -9.27 24.31 -38.43
CA GLU A 44 -8.70 23.59 -39.59
C GLU A 44 -7.25 23.16 -39.38
N ARG A 45 -6.47 23.96 -38.63
CA ARG A 45 -5.06 23.68 -38.31
C ARG A 45 -4.87 22.42 -37.45
N CYS A 46 -5.93 21.97 -36.78
CA CYS A 46 -5.93 20.76 -35.96
C CYS A 46 -6.31 19.49 -36.74
N ARG A 47 -6.57 19.61 -38.06
CA ARG A 47 -6.97 18.50 -38.95
C ARG A 47 -5.76 17.82 -39.57
N ARG A 48 -5.79 16.48 -39.63
CA ARG A 48 -4.85 15.65 -40.40
C ARG A 48 -5.59 14.61 -41.22
N GLU A 49 -5.05 14.33 -42.40
CA GLU A 49 -5.56 13.30 -43.31
C GLU A 49 -4.58 12.13 -43.35
N TYR A 50 -5.11 10.92 -43.15
CA TYR A 50 -4.33 9.69 -43.20
C TYR A 50 -4.85 8.79 -44.33
N PRO A 51 -4.01 8.42 -45.30
CA PRO A 51 -4.39 7.47 -46.34
C PRO A 51 -4.50 6.06 -45.75
N LEU A 52 -5.57 5.36 -46.08
CA LEU A 52 -5.79 3.96 -45.72
C LEU A 52 -5.15 3.06 -46.77
N THR A 53 -3.99 2.48 -46.45
CA THR A 53 -3.44 1.39 -47.25
C THR A 53 -4.07 0.07 -46.79
N THR A 54 -4.73 -0.65 -47.70
CA THR A 54 -5.16 -2.03 -47.50
C THR A 54 -4.09 -2.96 -48.06
N SER A 55 -3.30 -3.58 -47.19
CA SER A 55 -2.43 -4.69 -47.62
C SER A 55 -3.29 -5.95 -47.77
N LYS A 56 -3.91 -6.15 -48.93
CA LYS A 56 -4.28 -7.49 -49.39
C LYS A 56 -3.32 -7.88 -50.52
N SER A 57 -2.70 -9.04 -50.34
CA SER A 57 -1.83 -9.67 -51.32
C SER A 57 -2.53 -9.78 -52.68
N GLY A 58 -1.93 -9.20 -53.71
CA GLY A 58 -2.15 -9.61 -55.09
C GLY A 58 -3.39 -9.07 -55.80
N GLN A 59 -3.69 -7.77 -55.71
CA GLN A 59 -4.30 -6.98 -56.79
C GLN A 59 -4.40 -5.51 -56.34
N TYR A 60 -3.61 -4.63 -56.96
CA TYR A 60 -3.62 -3.19 -56.67
C TYR A 60 -4.89 -2.53 -57.23
N HIS A 61 -5.97 -2.53 -56.45
CA HIS A 61 -6.98 -1.48 -56.57
C HIS A 61 -6.65 -0.39 -55.55
N ARG A 62 -6.10 0.75 -56.03
CA ARG A 62 -6.00 1.99 -55.26
C ARG A 62 -7.40 2.53 -55.02
N ASN A 63 -8.07 2.07 -53.96
CA ASN A 63 -9.12 2.87 -53.35
C ASN A 63 -8.43 3.86 -52.40
N ASN A 64 -8.31 5.11 -52.83
CA ASN A 64 -7.79 6.24 -52.03
C ASN A 64 -8.77 6.59 -50.90
N GLN A 65 -8.96 5.69 -49.94
CA GLN A 65 -9.78 5.99 -48.77
C GLN A 65 -8.95 6.78 -47.76
N VAL A 66 -9.44 7.95 -47.36
CA VAL A 66 -8.78 8.82 -46.37
C VAL A 66 -9.61 8.85 -45.08
N ILE A 67 -8.95 8.85 -43.92
CA ILE A 67 -9.56 9.18 -42.64
C ILE A 67 -9.06 10.55 -42.19
N GLN A 68 -9.99 11.40 -41.77
CA GLN A 68 -9.68 12.68 -41.16
C GLN A 68 -9.62 12.52 -39.65
N VAL A 69 -8.55 13.01 -39.02
CA VAL A 69 -8.36 12.99 -37.57
C VAL A 69 -8.12 14.41 -37.07
N TYR A 70 -8.84 14.76 -36.00
CA TYR A 70 -8.72 16.07 -35.34
C TYR A 70 -8.06 15.93 -33.97
N TYR A 71 -7.19 16.89 -33.65
CA TYR A 71 -6.37 16.94 -32.44
C TYR A 71 -6.69 18.18 -31.57
N PRO A 72 -6.29 18.21 -30.30
CA PRO A 72 -6.56 19.35 -29.40
C PRO A 72 -5.63 20.56 -29.63
N THR A 73 -4.55 20.37 -30.40
CA THR A 73 -3.50 21.36 -30.67
C THR A 73 -3.03 21.27 -32.12
N ASP A 74 -2.53 22.38 -32.66
CA ASP A 74 -1.90 22.50 -33.98
C ASP A 74 -0.40 22.14 -33.95
N ASP A 75 0.21 21.96 -32.77
CA ASP A 75 1.59 21.50 -32.62
C ASP A 75 1.76 20.04 -33.07
N ILE A 76 2.46 19.84 -34.18
CA ILE A 76 2.69 18.55 -34.82
C ILE A 76 3.37 17.55 -33.88
N ASN A 77 4.29 18.01 -33.02
CA ASN A 77 5.03 17.13 -32.12
C ASN A 77 4.16 16.61 -30.98
N GLN A 78 3.06 17.31 -30.68
CA GLN A 78 2.11 16.90 -29.67
C GLN A 78 1.00 16.04 -30.27
N GLN A 79 0.74 16.09 -31.57
CA GLN A 79 -0.28 15.27 -32.25
C GLN A 79 0.13 13.79 -32.29
N ASN A 80 -0.50 12.97 -31.46
CA ASN A 80 -0.25 11.52 -31.40
C ASN A 80 -1.55 10.73 -31.16
N ILE A 81 -1.47 9.42 -31.34
CA ILE A 81 -2.62 8.50 -31.17
C ILE A 81 -3.31 8.69 -29.80
N ASN A 82 -2.54 9.02 -28.75
CA ASN A 82 -3.09 9.16 -27.40
C ASN A 82 -3.84 10.47 -27.18
N ASN A 83 -3.75 11.47 -28.06
CA ASN A 83 -4.50 12.72 -27.94
C ASN A 83 -5.43 13.03 -29.11
N SER A 84 -5.66 12.10 -30.04
CA SER A 84 -6.67 12.27 -31.08
C SER A 84 -8.09 12.40 -30.48
N LEU A 85 -8.86 13.39 -30.94
CA LEU A 85 -10.21 13.71 -30.45
C LEU A 85 -11.28 12.99 -31.27
N VAL A 86 -11.32 13.28 -32.58
CA VAL A 86 -12.36 12.77 -33.49
C VAL A 86 -11.71 12.17 -34.72
N ALA A 87 -12.10 10.96 -35.11
CA ALA A 87 -11.79 10.40 -36.43
C ALA A 87 -13.07 10.31 -37.26
N ILE A 88 -12.97 10.68 -38.54
CA ILE A 88 -14.11 10.77 -39.45
C ILE A 88 -13.81 9.97 -40.71
N LYS A 89 -14.73 9.07 -41.04
CA LYS A 89 -14.74 8.36 -42.32
C LYS A 89 -15.93 8.83 -43.15
N THR A 90 -15.62 9.47 -44.27
CA THR A 90 -16.57 9.79 -45.33
C THR A 90 -16.75 8.61 -46.26
N ILE A 91 -17.94 8.48 -46.83
CA ILE A 91 -18.32 7.45 -47.79
C ILE A 91 -19.19 8.13 -48.87
N ALA A 92 -19.24 7.57 -50.08
CA ALA A 92 -20.09 8.08 -51.15
C ALA A 92 -21.60 8.09 -50.76
N PRO A 93 -22.39 9.08 -51.23
CA PRO A 93 -23.80 9.25 -50.87
C PRO A 93 -24.72 8.07 -51.21
N ASP A 94 -24.40 7.31 -52.26
CA ASP A 94 -25.16 6.15 -52.77
C ASP A 94 -24.88 4.84 -52.02
N GLU A 95 -23.86 4.83 -51.15
CA GLU A 95 -23.48 3.65 -50.38
C GLU A 95 -24.44 3.44 -49.19
N THR A 96 -25.21 2.36 -49.25
CA THR A 96 -26.25 2.02 -48.26
C THR A 96 -25.79 0.99 -47.22
N LYS A 97 -24.64 0.32 -47.44
CA LYS A 97 -24.11 -0.72 -46.54
C LYS A 97 -23.14 -0.16 -45.49
N LEU A 98 -23.60 0.86 -44.76
CA LEU A 98 -22.82 1.48 -43.68
C LEU A 98 -22.32 0.47 -42.63
N ASN A 99 -23.10 -0.59 -42.35
CA ASN A 99 -22.74 -1.59 -41.33
C ASN A 99 -21.53 -2.47 -41.72
N ASP A 100 -21.34 -2.78 -43.00
CA ASP A 100 -20.18 -3.56 -43.48
C ASP A 100 -18.90 -2.70 -43.44
N ILE A 101 -19.04 -1.41 -43.77
CA ILE A 101 -17.96 -0.43 -43.70
C ILE A 101 -17.60 -0.12 -42.24
N ILE A 102 -18.57 -0.11 -41.31
CA ILE A 102 -18.31 -0.02 -39.87
C ILE A 102 -17.39 -1.16 -39.41
N GLN A 103 -17.58 -2.40 -39.87
CA GLN A 103 -16.72 -3.52 -39.49
C GLN A 103 -15.30 -3.38 -40.05
N GLN A 104 -15.16 -2.95 -41.31
CA GLN A 104 -13.85 -2.73 -41.94
C GLN A 104 -13.10 -1.53 -41.31
N THR A 105 -13.82 -0.48 -40.92
CA THR A 105 -13.22 0.75 -40.38
C THR A 105 -12.94 0.67 -38.87
N LYS A 106 -13.48 -0.33 -38.16
CA LYS A 106 -13.12 -0.62 -36.75
C LYS A 106 -11.63 -0.86 -36.57
N ILE A 107 -11.00 -1.58 -37.51
CA ILE A 107 -9.56 -1.90 -37.51
C ILE A 107 -8.70 -0.63 -37.53
N TYR A 108 -9.13 0.38 -38.29
CA TYR A 108 -8.40 1.64 -38.44
C TYR A 108 -8.66 2.62 -37.29
N ASN A 109 -9.87 2.65 -36.74
CA ASN A 109 -10.16 3.45 -35.56
C ASN A 109 -9.37 2.99 -34.33
N ASP A 110 -9.15 1.68 -34.17
CA ASP A 110 -8.35 1.15 -33.06
C ASP A 110 -6.90 1.67 -33.10
N ARG A 111 -6.39 1.99 -34.31
CA ARG A 111 -5.06 2.59 -34.54
C ARG A 111 -4.95 4.04 -34.06
N PHE A 112 -6.02 4.83 -34.08
CA PHE A 112 -5.97 6.27 -33.76
C PHE A 112 -6.49 6.63 -32.36
N ASN A 113 -7.00 5.66 -31.60
CA ASN A 113 -7.39 5.83 -30.19
C ASN A 113 -8.23 7.11 -29.89
N THR A 114 -9.19 7.41 -30.78
CA THR A 114 -10.03 8.63 -30.71
C THR A 114 -11.16 8.52 -29.68
N LEU A 115 -11.59 9.67 -29.16
CA LEU A 115 -12.76 9.77 -28.25
C LEU A 115 -14.07 9.51 -29.01
N PHE A 116 -14.19 10.11 -30.19
CA PHE A 116 -15.36 9.95 -31.06
C PHE A 116 -14.93 9.46 -32.44
N PHE A 117 -15.74 8.57 -33.00
CA PHE A 117 -15.58 8.07 -34.34
C PHE A 117 -16.86 8.29 -35.13
N ILE A 118 -16.77 9.07 -36.20
CA ILE A 118 -17.90 9.47 -37.04
C ILE A 118 -17.80 8.76 -38.38
N ILE A 119 -18.90 8.17 -38.83
CA ILE A 119 -19.05 7.63 -40.18
C ILE A 119 -20.27 8.28 -40.82
N THR A 120 -20.13 8.79 -42.03
CA THR A 120 -21.26 9.38 -42.76
C THR A 120 -21.11 9.31 -44.27
N ASN A 121 -22.25 9.23 -44.95
CA ASN A 121 -22.40 9.44 -46.39
C ASN A 121 -23.11 10.78 -46.71
N GLY A 122 -23.25 11.67 -45.71
CA GLY A 122 -23.96 12.95 -45.82
C GLY A 122 -25.48 12.87 -45.67
N TYR A 123 -26.08 11.70 -45.86
CA TYR A 123 -27.50 11.46 -45.56
C TYR A 123 -27.69 10.85 -44.16
N GLN A 124 -26.85 9.90 -43.78
CA GLN A 124 -26.85 9.24 -42.48
C GLN A 124 -25.54 9.51 -41.73
N ILE A 125 -25.64 9.78 -40.43
CA ILE A 125 -24.51 10.03 -39.55
C ILE A 125 -24.55 9.01 -38.41
N LYS A 126 -23.46 8.28 -38.25
CA LYS A 126 -23.22 7.41 -37.10
C LYS A 126 -22.05 7.93 -36.30
N VAL A 127 -22.29 8.19 -35.01
CA VAL A 127 -21.27 8.67 -34.07
C VAL A 127 -21.11 7.63 -32.97
N PHE A 128 -19.89 7.13 -32.85
CA PHE A 128 -19.49 6.19 -31.81
C PHE A 128 -18.63 6.89 -30.77
N LYS A 129 -18.97 6.67 -29.49
CA LYS A 129 -18.14 7.10 -28.37
C LYS A 129 -17.30 5.92 -27.87
N ARG A 130 -16.00 6.14 -27.69
CA ARG A 130 -15.06 5.12 -27.18
C ARG A 130 -15.01 5.14 -25.65
N PHE A 131 -15.02 3.95 -25.05
CA PHE A 131 -14.77 3.72 -23.62
C PHE A 131 -13.52 2.85 -23.45
N HIS A 132 -12.74 3.06 -22.39
CA HIS A 132 -11.44 2.41 -22.21
C HIS A 132 -11.52 0.89 -21.93
N TYR A 133 -12.67 0.41 -21.43
CA TYR A 133 -12.87 -0.98 -20.99
C TYR A 133 -14.11 -1.68 -21.58
N TYR A 134 -14.87 -1.02 -22.48
CA TYR A 134 -16.12 -1.56 -23.05
C TYR A 134 -16.17 -1.44 -24.58
N LYS A 135 -17.06 -2.23 -25.19
CA LYS A 135 -17.43 -2.13 -26.61
C LYS A 135 -18.00 -0.74 -26.91
N LYS A 136 -17.62 -0.16 -28.06
CA LYS A 136 -18.02 1.18 -28.53
C LYS A 136 -19.55 1.36 -28.48
N GLU A 137 -20.02 2.49 -27.96
CA GLU A 137 -21.45 2.82 -27.88
C GLU A 137 -21.81 3.76 -29.05
N SER A 138 -22.89 3.44 -29.76
CA SER A 138 -23.45 4.33 -30.78
C SER A 138 -24.28 5.39 -30.08
N ILE A 139 -23.79 6.63 -30.05
CA ILE A 139 -24.49 7.76 -29.40
C ILE A 139 -25.41 8.50 -30.36
N PHE A 140 -25.16 8.40 -31.66
CA PHE A 140 -26.05 8.87 -32.71
C PHE A 140 -26.04 7.87 -33.86
N ASP A 141 -27.22 7.46 -34.30
CA ASP A 141 -27.47 6.76 -35.56
C ASP A 141 -28.71 7.40 -36.17
N ILE A 142 -28.49 8.50 -36.89
CA ILE A 142 -29.55 9.42 -37.32
C ILE A 142 -29.37 9.78 -38.79
N ASN A 143 -30.48 10.09 -39.46
CA ASN A 143 -30.42 10.72 -40.77
C ASN A 143 -30.38 12.26 -40.62
N ILE A 144 -30.05 12.94 -41.71
CA ILE A 144 -29.91 14.38 -41.75
C ILE A 144 -31.23 15.09 -41.43
N ASP A 145 -32.36 14.53 -41.83
CA ASP A 145 -33.69 15.09 -41.60
C ASP A 145 -34.05 15.09 -40.11
N ILE A 146 -33.66 14.05 -39.36
CA ILE A 146 -33.78 13.98 -37.90
C ILE A 146 -32.86 15.00 -37.24
N LEU A 147 -31.65 15.22 -37.77
CA LEU A 147 -30.72 16.22 -37.23
C LEU A 147 -31.20 17.67 -37.44
N LYS A 148 -32.18 17.93 -38.32
CA LYS A 148 -32.78 19.27 -38.48
C LYS A 148 -33.68 19.67 -37.31
N ASP A 149 -34.10 18.73 -36.47
CA ASP A 149 -34.84 19.01 -35.26
C ASP A 149 -34.00 19.82 -34.27
N ASN A 150 -34.59 20.89 -33.71
CA ASN A 150 -33.88 21.83 -32.83
C ASN A 150 -33.29 21.15 -31.58
N TYR A 151 -33.99 20.18 -31.01
CA TYR A 151 -33.54 19.48 -29.81
C TYR A 151 -32.38 18.54 -30.13
N ILE A 152 -32.51 17.77 -31.21
CA ILE A 152 -31.47 16.82 -31.64
C ILE A 152 -30.21 17.56 -32.11
N ALA A 153 -30.34 18.64 -32.89
CA ALA A 153 -29.23 19.49 -33.28
C ALA A 153 -28.51 20.11 -32.09
N SER A 154 -29.25 20.55 -31.07
CA SER A 154 -28.67 21.09 -29.83
C SER A 154 -27.89 20.03 -29.06
N ASP A 155 -28.44 18.83 -28.90
CA ASP A 155 -27.76 17.70 -28.23
C ASP A 155 -26.51 17.25 -29.00
N PHE A 156 -26.60 17.18 -30.33
CA PHE A 156 -25.47 16.88 -31.20
C PHE A 156 -24.35 17.90 -31.05
N TYR A 157 -24.69 19.20 -31.06
CA TYR A 157 -23.73 20.28 -30.84
C TYR A 157 -23.04 20.17 -29.48
N ASN A 158 -23.82 20.01 -28.40
CA ASN A 158 -23.29 19.97 -27.05
C ASN A 158 -22.39 18.75 -26.80
N LYS A 159 -22.60 17.63 -27.50
CA LYS A 159 -21.76 16.43 -27.35
C LYS A 159 -20.49 16.47 -28.19
N LEU A 160 -20.47 17.21 -29.30
CA LEU A 160 -19.39 17.21 -30.27
C LEU A 160 -18.68 18.55 -30.43
N ASN A 161 -19.07 19.61 -29.73
CA ASN A 161 -18.36 20.90 -29.80
C ASN A 161 -16.87 20.76 -29.42
N PHE A 162 -15.99 21.43 -30.17
CA PHE A 162 -14.55 21.31 -30.01
C PHE A 162 -14.04 21.60 -28.59
N GLU A 163 -14.48 22.69 -27.96
CA GLU A 163 -14.03 23.07 -26.62
C GLU A 163 -14.51 22.07 -25.56
N LEU A 164 -15.71 21.52 -25.74
CA LEU A 164 -16.23 20.48 -24.86
C LEU A 164 -15.44 19.18 -25.04
N VAL A 165 -15.23 18.74 -26.28
CA VAL A 165 -14.51 17.49 -26.59
C VAL A 165 -13.03 17.57 -26.19
N LYS A 166 -12.38 18.72 -26.38
CA LYS A 166 -10.98 18.97 -26.00
C LYS A 166 -10.75 18.85 -24.50
N ASN A 167 -11.74 19.25 -23.71
CA ASN A 167 -11.68 19.23 -22.24
C ASN A 167 -12.13 17.88 -21.63
N ILE A 168 -12.55 16.90 -22.45
CA ILE A 168 -12.80 15.54 -21.97
C ILE A 168 -11.44 14.88 -21.74
N ASP A 169 -10.99 14.84 -20.48
CA ASP A 169 -9.81 14.05 -20.12
C ASP A 169 -10.12 12.56 -20.38
N LYS A 170 -9.27 11.91 -21.19
CA LYS A 170 -9.38 10.48 -21.54
C LYS A 170 -9.39 9.61 -20.27
N LYS A 171 -8.78 10.05 -19.17
CA LYS A 171 -8.83 9.38 -17.86
C LYS A 171 -10.21 9.51 -17.20
N THR A 172 -10.93 10.62 -17.35
CA THR A 172 -12.31 10.81 -16.84
C THR A 172 -13.35 9.90 -17.49
N THR A 173 -13.06 9.25 -18.61
CA THR A 173 -13.94 8.20 -19.16
C THR A 173 -14.11 7.01 -18.19
N SER A 174 -13.20 6.86 -17.22
CA SER A 174 -13.36 5.96 -16.06
C SER A 174 -14.43 6.42 -15.05
N SER A 175 -14.78 7.71 -14.99
CA SER A 175 -15.82 8.24 -14.09
C SER A 175 -17.24 7.96 -14.59
N LEU A 176 -17.42 7.61 -15.87
CA LEU A 176 -18.71 7.17 -16.43
C LEU A 176 -19.12 5.78 -15.92
N LEU A 177 -18.16 4.92 -15.54
CA LEU A 177 -18.41 3.69 -14.78
C LEU A 177 -18.93 4.01 -13.37
N ASN A 178 -18.35 5.04 -12.74
CA ASN A 178 -18.76 5.52 -11.42
C ASN A 178 -20.19 6.10 -11.44
N THR A 179 -20.60 6.73 -12.55
CA THR A 179 -21.96 7.26 -12.70
C THR A 179 -23.00 6.15 -12.86
N LYS A 180 -22.69 5.06 -13.58
CA LYS A 180 -23.60 3.90 -13.73
C LYS A 180 -23.67 3.02 -12.46
N TYR A 181 -22.56 2.84 -11.74
CA TYR A 181 -22.56 2.14 -10.44
C TYR A 181 -23.37 2.92 -9.39
N LYS A 182 -23.16 4.24 -9.30
CA LYS A 182 -24.00 5.13 -8.50
C LYS A 182 -25.46 5.10 -8.92
N LEU A 183 -25.75 5.04 -10.23
CA LEU A 183 -27.13 4.96 -10.71
C LEU A 183 -27.79 3.66 -10.28
N ILE A 184 -27.13 2.49 -10.32
CA ILE A 184 -27.75 1.23 -9.88
C ILE A 184 -28.04 1.26 -8.38
N GLU A 185 -27.06 1.58 -7.54
CA GLU A 185 -27.27 1.54 -6.09
C GLU A 185 -28.21 2.67 -5.61
N ARG A 186 -28.09 3.87 -6.17
CA ARG A 186 -29.00 4.99 -5.87
C ARG A 186 -30.40 4.74 -6.40
N PHE A 187 -30.56 4.11 -7.57
CA PHE A 187 -31.86 3.69 -8.09
C PHE A 187 -32.48 2.63 -7.17
N LEU A 188 -31.72 1.61 -6.77
CA LEU A 188 -32.20 0.58 -5.85
C LEU A 188 -32.60 1.16 -4.48
N ARG A 189 -31.86 2.15 -3.95
CA ARG A 189 -32.22 2.87 -2.70
C ARG A 189 -33.38 3.86 -2.86
N GLN A 190 -33.72 4.28 -4.07
CA GLN A 190 -34.85 5.19 -4.36
C GLN A 190 -36.17 4.45 -4.56
N HIS A 191 -36.14 3.11 -4.60
CA HIS A 191 -37.31 2.25 -4.70
C HIS A 191 -37.50 1.47 -3.40
N PRO A 192 -38.40 1.91 -2.49
CA PRO A 192 -38.64 1.26 -1.19
C PRO A 192 -38.94 -0.23 -1.33
N ASP A 193 -39.64 -0.60 -2.40
CA ASP A 193 -40.07 -1.95 -2.74
C ASP A 193 -38.89 -2.92 -3.02
N LEU A 194 -37.72 -2.39 -3.38
CA LEU A 194 -36.48 -3.16 -3.59
C LEU A 194 -35.55 -3.12 -2.38
N GLN A 195 -35.83 -2.25 -1.40
CA GLN A 195 -35.02 -2.11 -0.20
C GLN A 195 -35.14 -3.35 0.70
N ASP A 196 -36.34 -3.92 0.81
CA ASP A 196 -36.57 -5.21 1.48
C ASP A 196 -35.77 -6.36 0.85
N ILE A 197 -35.55 -6.33 -0.47
CA ILE A 197 -34.75 -7.34 -1.19
C ILE A 197 -33.26 -7.14 -0.94
N LEU A 198 -32.81 -5.89 -0.87
CA LEU A 198 -31.43 -5.56 -0.52
C LEU A 198 -31.10 -5.93 0.92
N GLU A 199 -32.00 -5.66 1.86
CA GLU A 199 -31.83 -6.02 3.28
C GLU A 199 -31.86 -7.54 3.50
N LYS A 200 -32.67 -8.28 2.73
CA LYS A 200 -32.63 -9.75 2.73
C LYS A 200 -31.33 -10.34 2.18
N CYS A 201 -30.57 -9.57 1.40
CA CYS A 201 -29.28 -10.03 0.88
C CYS A 201 -28.13 -9.75 1.86
N ASP A 202 -28.31 -8.86 2.84
CA ASP A 202 -27.27 -8.53 3.81
C ASP A 202 -26.90 -9.75 4.67
N PHE A 203 -25.63 -9.82 5.04
CA PHE A 203 -25.19 -10.82 6.00
C PHE A 203 -25.67 -10.46 7.41
N GLU A 204 -25.95 -11.49 8.21
CA GLU A 204 -26.15 -11.33 9.64
C GLU A 204 -24.81 -11.03 10.32
N SER A 205 -24.73 -9.88 11.00
CA SER A 205 -23.50 -9.46 11.65
C SER A 205 -23.15 -10.42 12.78
N SER A 206 -21.95 -10.98 12.73
CA SER A 206 -21.48 -11.95 13.72
C SER A 206 -19.96 -11.95 13.77
N THR A 207 -19.41 -12.40 14.90
CA THR A 207 -18.00 -12.74 15.02
C THR A 207 -17.92 -14.11 15.66
N THR A 208 -17.34 -15.07 14.94
CA THR A 208 -17.20 -16.46 15.42
C THR A 208 -15.75 -16.90 15.31
N ARG A 209 -15.24 -17.55 16.36
CA ARG A 209 -13.89 -18.12 16.39
C ARG A 209 -13.96 -19.60 16.69
N GLU A 210 -13.41 -20.41 15.79
CA GLU A 210 -13.26 -21.85 15.93
C GLU A 210 -11.76 -22.20 15.82
N GLY A 211 -11.10 -22.31 16.98
CA GLY A 211 -9.65 -22.45 17.06
C GLY A 211 -8.92 -21.28 16.41
N TYR A 212 -8.21 -21.58 15.32
CA TYR A 212 -7.45 -20.61 14.50
C TYR A 212 -8.26 -20.01 13.35
N ARG A 213 -9.50 -20.44 13.14
CA ARG A 213 -10.39 -19.86 12.13
C ARG A 213 -11.24 -18.77 12.78
N LEU A 214 -11.07 -17.53 12.33
CA LEU A 214 -11.84 -16.37 12.76
C LEU A 214 -12.70 -15.89 11.60
N VAL A 215 -13.99 -15.77 11.81
CA VAL A 215 -14.92 -15.20 10.83
C VAL A 215 -15.53 -13.94 11.41
N VAL A 216 -15.34 -12.82 10.73
CA VAL A 216 -15.94 -11.52 11.08
C VAL A 216 -16.89 -11.13 9.96
N VAL A 217 -18.15 -10.89 10.32
CA VAL A 217 -19.22 -10.59 9.39
C VAL A 217 -19.88 -9.27 9.76
N LYS A 218 -19.95 -8.37 8.79
CA LYS A 218 -20.79 -7.17 8.78
C LYS A 218 -21.79 -7.27 7.65
N LYS A 219 -22.76 -6.36 7.60
CA LYS A 219 -23.90 -6.43 6.68
C LYS A 219 -23.46 -6.59 5.22
N LYS A 220 -22.42 -5.88 4.80
CA LYS A 220 -21.92 -5.87 3.42
C LYS A 220 -20.73 -6.77 3.15
N VAL A 221 -19.96 -7.12 4.18
CA VAL A 221 -18.67 -7.80 4.02
C VAL A 221 -18.51 -8.91 5.06
N ALA A 222 -18.05 -10.07 4.61
CA ALA A 222 -17.61 -11.16 5.48
C ALA A 222 -16.13 -11.45 5.21
N ILE A 223 -15.34 -11.62 6.28
CA ILE A 223 -13.95 -12.08 6.19
C ILE A 223 -13.80 -13.33 7.02
N ALA A 224 -13.46 -14.44 6.37
CA ALA A 224 -13.04 -15.67 7.03
C ALA A 224 -11.52 -15.78 6.96
N CYS A 225 -10.85 -15.76 8.11
CA CYS A 225 -9.41 -15.78 8.22
C CYS A 225 -8.93 -17.00 8.99
N ASN A 226 -7.94 -17.69 8.43
CA ASN A 226 -7.11 -18.63 9.16
C ASN A 226 -5.93 -17.84 9.75
N LEU A 227 -5.99 -17.63 11.06
CA LEU A 227 -4.97 -16.93 11.84
C LEU A 227 -3.64 -17.71 11.79
N PRO A 228 -2.49 -17.01 11.92
CA PRO A 228 -1.20 -17.65 11.84
C PRO A 228 -1.00 -18.57 13.05
N LYS A 229 -0.52 -19.78 12.79
CA LYS A 229 -0.02 -20.67 13.84
C LYS A 229 1.45 -20.37 14.05
N ALA A 230 1.78 -19.69 15.13
CA ALA A 230 3.13 -19.18 15.39
C ALA A 230 3.66 -18.26 14.27
N PHE A 231 4.91 -18.48 13.82
CA PHE A 231 5.50 -17.84 12.63
C PHE A 231 5.10 -18.54 11.32
N GLY A 232 4.00 -19.30 11.34
CA GLY A 232 3.30 -19.86 10.19
C GLY A 232 2.63 -18.80 9.33
N GLU A 233 2.25 -19.19 8.11
CA GLU A 233 1.47 -18.32 7.22
C GLU A 233 -0.03 -18.42 7.54
N GLY A 234 -0.70 -17.27 7.57
CA GLY A 234 -2.16 -17.19 7.61
C GLY A 234 -2.74 -16.85 6.23
N ASN A 235 -4.05 -16.95 6.08
CA ASN A 235 -4.76 -16.52 4.88
C ASN A 235 -6.18 -16.06 5.21
N CYS A 236 -6.81 -15.32 4.32
CA CYS A 236 -8.22 -14.97 4.48
C CYS A 236 -8.98 -14.98 3.15
N GLU A 237 -10.29 -15.14 3.28
CA GLU A 237 -11.27 -15.09 2.21
C GLU A 237 -12.23 -13.94 2.53
N ILE A 238 -12.43 -13.05 1.55
CA ILE A 238 -13.31 -11.88 1.64
C ILE A 238 -14.49 -12.09 0.69
N GLU A 239 -15.69 -11.90 1.22
CA GLU A 239 -16.95 -11.99 0.48
C GLU A 239 -17.79 -10.73 0.68
N PHE A 240 -18.62 -10.43 -0.32
CA PHE A 240 -19.52 -9.28 -0.33
C PHE A 240 -20.96 -9.72 -0.52
N SER A 241 -21.88 -9.08 0.20
CA SER A 241 -23.32 -9.36 0.09
C SER A 241 -23.99 -8.55 -1.03
N SER A 242 -23.31 -7.53 -1.57
CA SER A 242 -23.91 -6.67 -2.59
C SER A 242 -24.19 -7.42 -3.87
N ILE A 243 -25.32 -7.11 -4.51
CA ILE A 243 -25.82 -7.81 -5.71
C ILE A 243 -24.75 -7.87 -6.82
N ILE A 244 -23.95 -6.82 -6.95
CA ILE A 244 -22.92 -6.69 -7.98
C ILE A 244 -21.71 -7.57 -7.68
N LEU A 245 -21.32 -7.70 -6.42
CA LEU A 245 -20.14 -8.45 -5.99
C LEU A 245 -20.50 -9.86 -5.49
N ARG A 246 -21.78 -10.23 -5.50
CA ARG A 246 -22.26 -11.51 -5.01
C ARG A 246 -21.62 -12.66 -5.78
N GLY A 247 -21.04 -13.60 -5.04
CA GLY A 247 -20.34 -14.75 -5.59
C GLY A 247 -18.85 -14.50 -5.88
N LEU A 248 -18.37 -13.26 -5.76
CA LEU A 248 -16.95 -12.96 -5.76
C LEU A 248 -16.35 -13.37 -4.41
N LYS A 249 -15.31 -14.21 -4.45
CA LYS A 249 -14.49 -14.59 -3.29
C LYS A 249 -13.06 -14.15 -3.56
N ILE A 250 -12.53 -13.28 -2.70
CA ILE A 250 -11.15 -12.80 -2.81
C ILE A 250 -10.31 -13.51 -1.75
N TYR A 251 -9.25 -14.17 -2.20
CA TYR A 251 -8.31 -14.85 -1.32
C TYR A 251 -7.05 -14.02 -1.15
N LEU A 252 -6.65 -13.78 0.09
CA LEU A 252 -5.41 -13.09 0.45
C LEU A 252 -4.50 -14.05 1.22
N ASN A 253 -3.24 -14.11 0.82
CA ASN A 253 -2.24 -14.88 1.54
C ASN A 253 -1.63 -14.06 2.69
N HIS A 254 -0.68 -14.66 3.41
CA HIS A 254 -0.01 -14.04 4.55
C HIS A 254 0.63 -12.68 4.22
N GLN A 255 1.32 -12.59 3.08
CA GLN A 255 2.01 -11.37 2.64
C GLN A 255 1.00 -10.29 2.25
N ASP A 256 -0.12 -10.66 1.63
CA ASP A 256 -1.19 -9.72 1.31
C ASP A 256 -1.83 -9.15 2.58
N ILE A 257 -2.12 -10.00 3.57
CA ILE A 257 -2.70 -9.56 4.85
C ILE A 257 -1.76 -8.59 5.56
N LEU A 258 -0.49 -8.96 5.72
CA LEU A 258 0.51 -8.11 6.39
C LEU A 258 0.77 -6.82 5.62
N GLY A 259 1.03 -6.91 4.32
CA GLY A 259 1.45 -5.78 3.49
C GLY A 259 0.33 -4.81 3.12
N GLN A 260 -0.93 -5.27 3.09
CA GLN A 260 -2.07 -4.47 2.63
C GLN A 260 -3.03 -4.09 3.76
N LEU A 261 -3.40 -5.04 4.62
CA LEU A 261 -4.51 -4.86 5.57
C LEU A 261 -4.08 -4.30 6.94
N MET A 262 -2.82 -4.51 7.35
CA MET A 262 -2.35 -4.17 8.70
C MET A 262 -2.16 -2.68 8.96
N THR A 263 -1.98 -1.86 7.92
CA THR A 263 -1.70 -0.43 8.11
C THR A 263 -2.98 0.38 8.26
N GLY A 264 -3.03 1.26 9.27
CA GLY A 264 -4.18 2.13 9.51
C GLY A 264 -5.38 1.42 10.10
N LEU A 265 -5.19 0.40 10.94
CA LEU A 265 -6.29 -0.23 11.68
C LEU A 265 -7.05 0.82 12.50
N HIS A 266 -8.36 0.61 12.65
CA HIS A 266 -9.29 1.47 13.39
C HIS A 266 -9.46 2.89 12.80
N THR A 267 -9.11 3.10 11.53
CA THR A 267 -9.33 4.38 10.84
C THR A 267 -10.44 4.29 9.80
N GLN A 268 -11.09 5.42 9.52
CA GLN A 268 -12.10 5.51 8.47
C GLN A 268 -11.46 5.39 7.06
N PRO A 269 -12.21 4.95 6.03
CA PRO A 269 -11.71 4.80 4.66
C PRO A 269 -11.20 6.12 4.03
N ASP A 270 -11.82 7.25 4.37
CA ASP A 270 -11.55 8.57 3.79
C ASP A 270 -10.33 9.28 4.40
N TRP A 271 -9.83 8.82 5.55
CA TRP A 271 -8.67 9.42 6.23
C TRP A 271 -7.34 9.15 5.52
N ARG A 272 -7.32 8.25 4.53
CA ARG A 272 -6.11 7.82 3.79
C ARG A 272 -5.00 7.25 4.68
N CYS A 273 -5.37 6.66 5.82
CA CYS A 273 -4.43 5.94 6.68
C CYS A 273 -4.18 4.50 6.24
N ARG A 274 -5.07 3.96 5.40
CA ARG A 274 -5.03 2.56 4.90
C ARG A 274 -4.57 2.53 3.45
N ARG A 275 -3.61 1.66 3.11
CA ARG A 275 -3.01 1.55 1.77
C ARG A 275 -3.98 1.08 0.70
N ILE A 276 -4.96 0.27 1.09
CA ILE A 276 -5.87 -0.39 0.17
C ILE A 276 -6.92 0.55 -0.43
N PHE A 277 -7.17 1.71 0.18
CA PHE A 277 -8.23 2.62 -0.25
C PHE A 277 -7.68 3.80 -1.04
N LYS A 278 -8.34 4.09 -2.16
CA LYS A 278 -8.19 5.33 -2.89
C LYS A 278 -9.57 5.95 -3.13
N GLN A 279 -9.80 7.08 -2.49
CA GLN A 279 -11.08 7.79 -2.63
C GLN A 279 -11.23 8.33 -4.06
N LEU A 280 -12.28 7.89 -4.75
CA LEU A 280 -12.63 8.38 -6.09
C LEU A 280 -13.57 9.59 -5.99
N ASP A 281 -14.50 9.55 -5.03
CA ASP A 281 -15.35 10.67 -4.65
C ASP A 281 -15.87 10.51 -3.22
N LYS A 282 -16.78 11.41 -2.78
CA LYS A 282 -17.30 11.43 -1.41
C LYS A 282 -17.86 10.09 -0.93
N ASN A 283 -18.42 9.27 -1.82
CA ASN A 283 -19.15 8.05 -1.45
C ASN A 283 -18.61 6.79 -2.15
N THR A 284 -17.48 6.87 -2.86
CA THR A 284 -16.92 5.70 -3.57
C THR A 284 -15.42 5.62 -3.42
N PHE A 285 -14.97 4.39 -3.25
CA PHE A 285 -13.59 4.05 -2.98
C PHE A 285 -13.14 2.97 -3.95
N GLU A 286 -12.01 3.22 -4.61
CA GLU A 286 -11.24 2.18 -5.28
C GLU A 286 -10.47 1.40 -4.20
N VAL A 287 -10.62 0.08 -4.20
CA VAL A 287 -10.03 -0.80 -3.19
C VAL A 287 -9.16 -1.86 -3.86
N TYR A 288 -7.92 -1.98 -3.38
CA TYR A 288 -6.96 -2.99 -3.84
C TYR A 288 -6.88 -4.12 -2.81
N LEU A 289 -7.29 -5.33 -3.19
CA LEU A 289 -7.25 -6.54 -2.36
C LEU A 289 -6.50 -7.63 -3.12
N GLY A 290 -5.24 -7.88 -2.72
CA GLY A 290 -4.36 -8.82 -3.41
C GLY A 290 -4.06 -8.34 -4.83
N GLN A 291 -4.51 -9.10 -5.83
CA GLN A 291 -4.41 -8.73 -7.25
C GLN A 291 -5.73 -8.18 -7.82
N THR A 292 -6.74 -7.97 -6.98
CA THR A 292 -8.08 -7.56 -7.39
C THR A 292 -8.31 -6.09 -7.05
N THR A 293 -8.81 -5.31 -8.02
CA THR A 293 -9.27 -3.94 -7.80
C THR A 293 -10.78 -3.88 -7.86
N LEU A 294 -11.41 -3.35 -6.82
CA LEU A 294 -12.86 -3.17 -6.71
C LEU A 294 -13.22 -1.70 -6.55
N ILE A 295 -14.47 -1.36 -6.87
CA ILE A 295 -15.07 -0.09 -6.50
C ILE A 295 -16.15 -0.41 -5.47
N LEU A 296 -16.01 0.15 -4.28
CA LEU A 296 -16.94 -0.02 -3.17
C LEU A 296 -17.66 1.30 -2.87
N SER A 297 -18.90 1.20 -2.44
CA SER A 297 -19.64 2.27 -1.77
C SER A 297 -19.01 2.64 -0.42
N ASP A 298 -19.42 3.77 0.15
CA ASP A 298 -19.03 4.19 1.50
C ASP A 298 -19.42 3.18 2.57
N VAL A 299 -20.61 2.58 2.47
CA VAL A 299 -21.08 1.55 3.41
C VAL A 299 -20.26 0.26 3.29
N GLU A 300 -20.00 -0.22 2.07
CA GLU A 300 -19.16 -1.41 1.86
C GLU A 300 -17.72 -1.17 2.31
N ALA A 301 -17.16 0.01 2.04
CA ALA A 301 -15.82 0.37 2.47
C ALA A 301 -15.71 0.45 4.01
N ALA A 302 -16.72 1.02 4.68
CA ALA A 302 -16.79 1.07 6.14
C ALA A 302 -16.91 -0.33 6.76
N ASP A 303 -17.80 -1.18 6.24
CA ASP A 303 -17.96 -2.56 6.69
C ASP A 303 -16.67 -3.38 6.45
N LEU A 304 -16.01 -3.18 5.32
CA LEU A 304 -14.70 -3.78 5.03
C LEU A 304 -13.65 -3.37 6.07
N CYS A 305 -13.56 -2.08 6.40
CA CYS A 305 -12.67 -1.59 7.46
C CYS A 305 -12.95 -2.27 8.80
N LEU A 306 -14.22 -2.37 9.21
CA LEU A 306 -14.59 -3.01 10.48
C LEU A 306 -14.25 -4.50 10.51
N CYS A 307 -14.45 -5.22 9.41
CA CYS A 307 -14.05 -6.63 9.32
C CYS A 307 -12.52 -6.78 9.35
N ILE A 308 -11.80 -5.93 8.62
CA ILE A 308 -10.33 -5.89 8.65
C ILE A 308 -9.84 -5.61 10.06
N ASP A 309 -10.39 -4.63 10.76
CA ASP A 309 -9.99 -4.27 12.12
C ASP A 309 -10.17 -5.44 13.07
N GLY A 310 -11.30 -6.14 13.00
CA GLY A 310 -11.55 -7.34 13.82
C GLY A 310 -10.55 -8.47 13.54
N VAL A 311 -10.31 -8.79 12.27
CA VAL A 311 -9.41 -9.88 11.88
C VAL A 311 -7.94 -9.54 12.14
N CYS A 312 -7.48 -8.38 11.66
CA CYS A 312 -6.09 -7.97 11.73
C CYS A 312 -5.66 -7.63 13.16
N GLN A 313 -6.56 -7.19 14.04
CA GLN A 313 -6.23 -7.01 15.46
C GLN A 313 -5.88 -8.35 16.11
N GLU A 314 -6.69 -9.39 15.92
CA GLU A 314 -6.40 -10.73 16.46
C GLU A 314 -5.14 -11.33 15.82
N TYR A 315 -4.98 -11.13 14.51
CA TYR A 315 -3.78 -11.55 13.78
C TYR A 315 -2.51 -10.92 14.37
N LYS A 316 -2.53 -9.60 14.58
CA LYS A 316 -1.43 -8.84 15.19
C LYS A 316 -1.16 -9.30 16.62
N ASN A 317 -2.21 -9.49 17.42
CA ASN A 317 -2.09 -9.94 18.80
C ASN A 317 -1.37 -11.29 18.90
N LEU A 318 -1.72 -12.26 18.05
CA LEU A 318 -1.06 -13.56 18.00
C LEU A 318 0.42 -13.45 17.65
N LEU A 319 0.77 -12.68 16.61
CA LEU A 319 2.18 -12.47 16.25
C LEU A 319 2.99 -11.82 17.39
N ILE A 320 2.43 -10.81 18.05
CA ILE A 320 3.06 -10.17 19.21
C ILE A 320 3.21 -11.15 20.37
N GLN A 321 2.18 -11.97 20.63
CA GLN A 321 2.23 -12.99 21.66
C GLN A 321 3.35 -14.00 21.40
N PHE A 322 3.50 -14.48 20.16
CA PHE A 322 4.58 -15.38 19.78
C PHE A 322 5.97 -14.74 19.96
N GLU A 323 6.12 -13.48 19.55
CA GLU A 323 7.38 -12.73 19.72
C GLU A 323 7.74 -12.52 21.19
N ASN A 324 6.75 -12.25 22.04
CA ASN A 324 6.94 -12.06 23.47
C ASN A 324 7.28 -13.38 24.18
N ILE A 325 6.56 -14.46 23.87
CA ILE A 325 6.78 -15.78 24.46
C ILE A 325 8.19 -16.30 24.14
N LEU A 326 8.63 -16.16 22.88
CA LEU A 326 9.94 -16.66 22.46
C LEU A 326 11.07 -15.64 22.65
N GLU A 327 10.76 -14.43 23.11
CA GLU A 327 11.68 -13.29 23.27
C GLU A 327 12.47 -13.00 21.98
N THR A 328 11.77 -12.92 20.84
CA THR A 328 12.39 -12.90 19.50
C THR A 328 12.56 -11.52 18.86
N TRP A 329 12.07 -10.45 19.51
CA TRP A 329 12.05 -9.08 18.96
C TRP A 329 13.43 -8.56 18.54
N ASP A 330 14.49 -8.92 19.27
CA ASP A 330 15.86 -8.48 19.02
C ASP A 330 16.64 -9.39 18.06
N PHE A 331 15.99 -10.43 17.55
CA PHE A 331 16.62 -11.39 16.65
C PHE A 331 16.06 -11.27 15.24
N LYS A 332 16.95 -11.46 14.25
CA LYS A 332 16.58 -11.46 12.84
C LYS A 332 15.93 -12.78 12.47
N PHE A 333 14.70 -12.73 11.96
CA PHE A 333 14.00 -13.89 11.41
C PHE A 333 14.63 -14.34 10.08
N VAL A 334 14.72 -15.65 9.88
CA VAL A 334 15.25 -16.28 8.66
C VAL A 334 14.45 -17.52 8.28
N ASN A 335 14.24 -17.69 6.98
CA ASN A 335 13.77 -18.93 6.37
C ASN A 335 14.94 -19.60 5.65
N PHE A 336 15.20 -20.87 5.94
CA PHE A 336 16.34 -21.62 5.38
C PHE A 336 15.97 -23.09 5.18
N SER A 337 16.22 -23.64 3.99
CA SER A 337 16.06 -25.09 3.69
C SER A 337 14.70 -25.68 4.10
N GLY A 338 13.61 -24.90 4.01
CA GLY A 338 12.27 -25.30 4.44
C GLY A 338 11.96 -25.10 5.92
N ASN A 339 12.98 -24.76 6.72
CA ASN A 339 12.87 -24.43 8.14
C ASN A 339 12.78 -22.92 8.36
N ARG A 340 12.36 -22.53 9.56
CA ARG A 340 12.18 -21.13 9.98
C ARG A 340 12.90 -20.92 11.31
N GLY A 341 13.43 -19.73 11.58
CA GLY A 341 14.13 -19.49 12.83
C GLY A 341 14.66 -18.08 13.00
N PHE A 342 15.47 -17.90 14.04
CA PHE A 342 16.07 -16.63 14.42
C PHE A 342 17.58 -16.73 14.55
N ILE A 343 18.32 -15.82 13.91
CA ILE A 343 19.77 -15.75 14.06
C ILE A 343 20.09 -15.23 15.47
N LEU A 344 20.80 -16.02 16.26
CA LEU A 344 21.20 -15.66 17.62
C LEU A 344 22.53 -14.87 17.63
N PHE A 345 23.52 -15.40 16.91
CA PHE A 345 24.88 -14.87 16.74
C PHE A 345 25.60 -15.69 15.65
N SER A 346 26.83 -15.30 15.30
CA SER A 346 27.63 -16.01 14.31
C SER A 346 28.93 -16.51 14.90
N VAL A 347 29.42 -17.65 14.42
CA VAL A 347 30.68 -18.28 14.83
C VAL A 347 31.49 -18.69 13.62
N ARG A 348 32.81 -18.84 13.76
CA ARG A 348 33.61 -19.51 12.71
C ARG A 348 33.21 -20.98 12.57
N GLN A 349 33.25 -21.50 11.34
CA GLN A 349 32.94 -22.89 11.02
C GLN A 349 33.68 -23.91 11.90
N GLU A 350 34.95 -23.64 12.24
CA GLU A 350 35.75 -24.48 13.13
C GLU A 350 35.09 -24.69 14.49
N LEU A 351 34.60 -23.61 15.11
CA LEU A 351 33.96 -23.67 16.42
C LEU A 351 32.62 -24.40 16.33
N TRP A 352 31.86 -24.17 15.26
CA TRP A 352 30.61 -24.90 15.01
C TRP A 352 30.84 -26.41 14.89
N ASN A 353 31.90 -26.83 14.19
CA ASN A 353 32.26 -28.24 14.08
C ASN A 353 32.61 -28.85 15.45
N LEU A 354 33.35 -28.13 16.29
CA LEU A 354 33.65 -28.56 17.67
C LEU A 354 32.39 -28.67 18.52
N MET A 355 31.46 -27.72 18.40
CA MET A 355 30.16 -27.78 19.07
C MET A 355 29.37 -29.03 18.64
N GLN A 356 29.35 -29.37 17.35
CA GLN A 356 28.69 -30.59 16.89
C GLN A 356 29.37 -31.86 17.39
N GLN A 357 30.71 -31.90 17.41
CA GLN A 357 31.47 -33.03 17.93
C GLN A 357 31.18 -33.25 19.41
N PHE A 358 31.17 -32.19 20.21
CA PHE A 358 30.81 -32.25 21.62
C PHE A 358 29.38 -32.79 21.81
N ALA A 359 28.40 -32.26 21.06
CA ALA A 359 27.01 -32.74 21.13
C ALA A 359 26.88 -34.24 20.76
N ASN A 360 27.69 -34.72 19.80
CA ASN A 360 27.74 -36.13 19.42
C ASN A 360 28.38 -37.04 20.49
N GLU A 361 29.41 -36.56 21.17
CA GLU A 361 30.07 -37.27 22.28
C GLU A 361 29.14 -37.35 23.50
N PHE A 362 28.52 -36.23 23.88
CA PHE A 362 27.60 -36.11 25.01
C PHE A 362 26.13 -36.29 24.59
N ASN A 363 25.85 -37.29 23.75
CA ASN A 363 24.48 -37.62 23.38
C ASN A 363 23.73 -38.25 24.57
N TYR A 364 22.47 -37.88 24.82
CA TYR A 364 21.70 -38.36 25.98
C TYR A 364 21.60 -39.89 26.09
N ILE A 365 21.74 -40.62 24.97
CA ILE A 365 21.73 -42.08 24.93
C ILE A 365 23.06 -42.68 25.41
N LYS A 366 24.18 -41.94 25.30
CA LYS A 366 25.55 -42.44 25.54
C LYS A 366 26.03 -42.33 26.98
N GLY A 367 25.31 -41.61 27.86
CA GLY A 367 25.75 -41.42 29.23
C GLY A 367 24.77 -40.61 30.08
N LYS A 368 25.18 -40.32 31.32
CA LYS A 368 24.32 -39.70 32.36
C LYS A 368 24.95 -38.46 33.02
N SER A 369 26.04 -37.92 32.48
CA SER A 369 26.59 -36.67 33.03
C SER A 369 25.62 -35.51 32.77
N GLU A 370 25.82 -34.40 33.48
CA GLU A 370 25.01 -33.19 33.31
C GLU A 370 24.96 -32.69 31.85
N TRP A 371 25.96 -33.03 31.02
CA TRP A 371 26.09 -32.62 29.61
C TRP A 371 25.48 -33.62 28.62
N HIS A 372 25.06 -34.82 29.06
CA HIS A 372 24.38 -35.80 28.21
C HIS A 372 22.92 -35.39 27.95
N LEU A 373 22.75 -34.24 27.31
CA LEU A 373 21.48 -33.56 27.04
C LEU A 373 21.27 -33.32 25.54
N PHE A 374 22.15 -33.85 24.69
CA PHE A 374 22.09 -33.62 23.26
C PHE A 374 21.51 -34.81 22.52
N HIS A 375 20.76 -34.50 21.46
CA HIS A 375 20.45 -35.42 20.39
C HIS A 375 20.91 -34.79 19.09
N THR A 376 21.68 -35.53 18.30
CA THR A 376 22.11 -35.07 16.99
C THR A 376 21.29 -35.82 15.94
N LYS A 377 20.46 -35.07 15.22
CA LYS A 377 19.80 -35.54 14.00
C LYS A 377 20.17 -34.59 12.88
N ASN A 378 20.82 -35.11 11.86
CA ASN A 378 21.42 -34.31 10.77
C ASN A 378 22.47 -33.32 11.32
N MET A 379 22.42 -32.09 10.83
CA MET A 379 23.34 -30.99 11.06
C MET A 379 22.91 -30.03 12.18
N SER A 380 21.89 -30.41 12.97
CA SER A 380 21.32 -29.61 14.07
C SER A 380 21.70 -30.17 15.44
N ILE A 381 21.86 -29.28 16.42
CA ILE A 381 22.05 -29.62 17.83
C ILE A 381 20.68 -29.48 18.52
N ARG A 382 20.10 -30.61 18.93
CA ARG A 382 18.85 -30.64 19.69
C ARG A 382 19.17 -30.86 21.17
N VAL A 383 18.61 -30.01 22.03
CA VAL A 383 18.71 -30.14 23.48
C VAL A 383 17.48 -30.87 23.99
N SER A 384 17.67 -32.09 24.48
CA SER A 384 16.62 -33.01 24.90
C SER A 384 17.11 -33.98 25.95
N ARG A 385 16.24 -34.33 26.92
CA ARG A 385 16.45 -35.45 27.86
C ARG A 385 15.71 -36.72 27.43
N GLY A 386 15.33 -36.83 26.15
CA GLY A 386 14.65 -38.00 25.59
C GLY A 386 13.13 -38.08 25.84
N ILE A 387 12.59 -37.25 26.75
CA ILE A 387 11.15 -37.15 27.03
C ILE A 387 10.53 -35.95 26.29
N HIS A 388 11.19 -34.79 26.35
CA HIS A 388 10.77 -33.56 25.70
C HIS A 388 11.96 -32.80 25.13
N ASP A 389 11.68 -32.00 24.11
CA ASP A 389 12.67 -31.14 23.47
C ASP A 389 12.58 -29.74 24.00
N HIS A 390 13.73 -29.18 24.36
CA HIS A 390 13.83 -27.84 24.91
C HIS A 390 14.15 -26.81 23.84
N THR A 391 15.06 -27.12 22.91
CA THR A 391 15.41 -26.23 21.81
C THR A 391 16.08 -26.98 20.66
N PHE A 392 15.97 -26.39 19.47
CA PHE A 392 16.60 -26.84 18.25
C PHE A 392 17.54 -25.74 17.76
N ILE A 393 18.81 -26.10 17.60
CA ILE A 393 19.86 -25.17 17.20
C ILE A 393 20.41 -25.63 15.87
N SER A 394 20.14 -24.83 14.85
CA SER A 394 20.56 -25.09 13.49
C SER A 394 21.61 -24.08 13.05
N TYR A 395 22.15 -24.30 11.85
CA TYR A 395 23.11 -23.40 11.27
C TYR A 395 22.78 -23.04 9.84
N GLN A 396 23.24 -21.86 9.45
CA GLN A 396 23.23 -21.40 8.06
C GLN A 396 24.59 -20.81 7.74
N THR A 397 25.22 -21.29 6.68
CA THR A 397 26.42 -20.65 6.13
C THR A 397 26.01 -19.36 5.46
N ASP A 398 26.73 -18.27 5.75
CA ASP A 398 26.47 -17.00 5.11
C ASP A 398 26.90 -17.05 3.64
N ILE A 399 25.93 -17.20 2.73
CA ILE A 399 26.17 -17.25 1.28
C ILE A 399 26.68 -15.87 0.78
N SER A 400 26.42 -14.78 1.51
CA SER A 400 26.79 -13.43 1.07
C SER A 400 28.28 -13.11 1.26
N PHE A 401 28.98 -13.84 2.14
CA PHE A 401 30.42 -13.66 2.42
C PHE A 401 31.31 -14.78 1.85
N SER A 402 30.74 -15.74 1.11
CA SER A 402 31.47 -16.90 0.56
C SER A 402 32.49 -16.56 -0.55
N SER A 403 32.63 -15.28 -0.91
CA SER A 403 33.61 -14.78 -1.89
C SER A 403 34.95 -14.36 -1.27
N LEU A 404 35.08 -14.32 0.07
CA LEU A 404 36.33 -14.03 0.76
C LEU A 404 36.98 -15.32 1.28
N PRO A 405 38.19 -15.69 0.80
CA PRO A 405 38.76 -17.04 0.98
C PRO A 405 39.11 -17.44 2.43
N ASN A 406 38.95 -16.56 3.43
CA ASN A 406 39.39 -16.81 4.81
C ASN A 406 38.32 -16.53 5.89
N ASN A 407 37.04 -16.28 5.54
CA ASN A 407 36.03 -15.87 6.52
C ASN A 407 34.75 -16.73 6.49
N HIS A 408 34.90 -18.04 6.70
CA HIS A 408 33.77 -18.98 6.82
C HIS A 408 33.06 -18.81 8.17
N GLN A 409 32.18 -17.80 8.26
CA GLN A 409 31.26 -17.63 9.37
C GLN A 409 29.96 -18.41 9.15
N VAL A 410 29.41 -18.87 10.26
CA VAL A 410 28.20 -19.66 10.36
C VAL A 410 27.25 -18.94 11.30
N ASN A 411 26.03 -18.68 10.83
CA ASN A 411 24.98 -18.14 11.66
C ASN A 411 24.38 -19.26 12.50
N VAL A 412 24.39 -19.09 13.82
CA VAL A 412 23.74 -20.01 14.77
C VAL A 412 22.29 -19.58 14.90
N ILE A 413 21.38 -20.49 14.59
CA ILE A 413 19.94 -20.22 14.46
C ILE A 413 19.15 -20.97 15.51
N TYR A 414 18.26 -20.26 16.20
CA TYR A 414 17.16 -20.86 16.95
C TYR A 414 16.08 -21.32 15.96
N GLU A 415 15.90 -22.62 15.82
CA GLU A 415 14.95 -23.20 14.87
C GLU A 415 13.55 -23.34 15.49
N LEU A 416 12.56 -22.90 14.72
CA LEU A 416 11.15 -23.09 15.04
C LEU A 416 10.70 -24.45 14.50
N ASN A 417 10.16 -25.27 15.39
CA ASN A 417 9.63 -26.60 15.07
C ASN A 417 8.22 -26.72 15.64
N ASP A 418 7.37 -27.53 15.02
CA ASP A 418 5.96 -27.78 15.41
C ASP A 418 5.80 -28.20 16.87
N VAL A 419 6.82 -28.86 17.45
CA VAL A 419 6.86 -29.23 18.88
C VAL A 419 6.88 -28.00 19.79
N ASN A 420 7.61 -26.94 19.40
CA ASN A 420 7.62 -25.66 20.12
C ASN A 420 6.28 -24.93 19.98
N LEU A 421 5.47 -25.28 18.97
CA LEU A 421 4.18 -24.61 18.70
C LEU A 421 3.03 -25.28 19.46
N GLN A 422 3.06 -26.61 19.60
CA GLN A 422 2.07 -27.37 20.36
C GLN A 422 2.11 -27.08 21.87
N SER A 423 3.29 -26.77 22.43
CA SER A 423 3.43 -26.35 23.83
C SER A 423 2.90 -24.94 24.09
N ILE A 424 2.86 -24.08 23.07
CA ILE A 424 2.29 -22.72 23.17
C ILE A 424 0.76 -22.75 23.11
N ASP A 425 0.18 -23.70 22.37
CA ASP A 425 -1.27 -23.84 22.17
C ASP A 425 -2.03 -24.42 23.37
N THR A 426 -1.35 -25.04 24.34
CA THR A 426 -1.99 -25.85 25.40
C THR A 426 -2.30 -25.10 26.70
N ASP A 427 -2.04 -23.79 26.78
CA ASP A 427 -2.31 -22.93 27.95
C ASP A 427 -1.75 -23.44 29.30
N GLU A 428 -0.89 -24.47 29.30
CA GLU A 428 -0.15 -24.95 30.48
C GLU A 428 1.04 -24.01 30.78
N PHE A 429 0.74 -22.72 30.98
CA PHE A 429 1.69 -21.63 31.28
C PHE A 429 2.20 -21.64 32.73
N THR A 430 1.98 -22.71 33.50
CA THR A 430 2.40 -22.75 34.90
C THR A 430 3.87 -23.12 35.03
N SER A 431 4.67 -22.15 35.48
CA SER A 431 6.08 -22.23 35.93
C SER A 431 7.18 -22.30 34.88
N TRP A 432 7.40 -21.17 34.21
CA TRP A 432 8.69 -20.85 33.62
C TRP A 432 9.69 -20.59 34.75
N GLN A 433 10.37 -21.63 35.22
CA GLN A 433 11.47 -21.47 36.16
C GLN A 433 12.74 -22.12 35.63
N GLN A 434 13.77 -21.28 35.62
CA GLN A 434 15.17 -21.61 35.41
C GLN A 434 15.58 -22.82 36.25
N ASP A 435 15.68 -23.98 35.63
CA ASP A 435 16.81 -24.91 35.65
C ASP A 435 16.40 -26.12 34.80
N ILE A 436 17.35 -26.97 34.44
CA ILE A 436 17.10 -28.03 33.45
C ILE A 436 16.07 -29.05 34.00
N GLY A 437 14.79 -28.91 33.62
CA GLY A 437 13.63 -29.78 33.91
C GLY A 437 12.61 -29.12 34.85
N SER A 438 11.30 -29.35 34.79
CA SER A 438 10.43 -30.21 33.98
C SER A 438 9.33 -29.31 33.40
N TRP A 439 8.95 -29.51 32.13
CA TRP A 439 7.92 -28.75 31.38
C TRP A 439 8.40 -27.37 30.87
N GLY A 440 8.87 -27.29 29.60
CA GLY A 440 9.08 -25.99 28.95
C GLY A 440 10.06 -25.94 27.76
N THR A 441 9.69 -25.18 26.73
CA THR A 441 10.50 -24.80 25.55
C THR A 441 11.40 -23.60 25.90
N TRP A 442 12.68 -23.60 25.50
CA TRP A 442 13.58 -22.47 25.74
C TRP A 442 13.31 -21.30 24.78
N THR A 443 13.44 -20.06 25.26
CA THR A 443 13.35 -18.85 24.40
C THR A 443 14.59 -18.66 23.54
N ALA A 444 14.49 -17.83 22.51
CA ALA A 444 15.65 -17.45 21.71
C ALA A 444 16.71 -16.74 22.56
N LYS A 445 16.27 -15.83 23.44
CA LYS A 445 17.16 -15.10 24.36
C LYS A 445 17.86 -16.01 25.35
N TYR A 446 17.12 -16.91 26.03
CA TYR A 446 17.71 -17.87 26.95
C TYR A 446 18.66 -18.82 26.23
N THR A 447 18.28 -19.33 25.05
CA THR A 447 19.14 -20.21 24.24
C THR A 447 20.45 -19.50 23.91
N LYS A 448 20.42 -18.24 23.48
CA LYS A 448 21.63 -17.44 23.22
C LYS A 448 22.48 -17.29 24.48
N GLN A 449 21.89 -16.94 25.61
CA GLN A 449 22.60 -16.76 26.87
C GLN A 449 23.29 -18.06 27.30
N TRP A 450 22.54 -19.17 27.32
CA TRP A 450 23.07 -20.49 27.68
C TRP A 450 24.20 -20.93 26.73
N LEU A 451 24.06 -20.66 25.43
CA LEU A 451 25.09 -20.96 24.44
C LEU A 451 26.39 -20.21 24.72
N LEU A 452 26.31 -18.90 24.99
CA LEU A 452 27.47 -18.03 25.19
C LEU A 452 28.12 -18.20 26.57
N GLU A 453 27.33 -18.39 27.62
CA GLU A 453 27.82 -18.43 29.01
C GLU A 453 28.15 -19.83 29.51
N LYS A 454 27.49 -20.88 28.99
CA LYS A 454 27.66 -22.26 29.46
C LYS A 454 28.24 -23.18 28.40
N TYR A 455 27.55 -23.32 27.26
CA TYR A 455 27.88 -24.37 26.29
C TYR A 455 29.21 -24.14 25.56
N ILE A 456 29.35 -23.00 24.89
CA ILE A 456 30.56 -22.70 24.11
C ILE A 456 31.81 -22.67 24.99
N PRO A 457 31.82 -22.01 26.17
CA PRO A 457 32.96 -22.09 27.09
C PRO A 457 33.31 -23.53 27.50
N LYS A 458 32.31 -24.38 27.74
CA LYS A 458 32.56 -25.79 28.06
C LYS A 458 33.19 -26.56 26.91
N VAL A 459 32.69 -26.36 25.68
CA VAL A 459 33.24 -26.97 24.46
C VAL A 459 34.70 -26.54 24.29
N ILE A 460 34.99 -25.25 24.42
CA ILE A 460 36.34 -24.70 24.31
C ILE A 460 37.26 -25.33 25.37
N ASN A 461 36.85 -25.35 26.65
CA ASN A 461 37.64 -25.94 27.73
C ASN A 461 37.89 -27.45 27.52
N TYR A 462 36.88 -28.20 27.09
CA TYR A 462 37.00 -29.63 26.84
C TYR A 462 38.01 -29.97 25.74
N TYR A 463 38.05 -29.18 24.66
CA TYR A 463 38.98 -29.39 23.55
C TYR A 463 40.32 -28.67 23.72
N SER A 464 40.41 -27.58 24.50
CA SER A 464 41.69 -26.94 24.83
C SER A 464 42.53 -27.81 25.77
N GLN A 465 41.90 -28.62 26.64
CA GLN A 465 42.62 -29.66 27.38
C GLN A 465 43.21 -30.76 26.47
N LYS A 466 42.69 -30.89 25.25
CA LYS A 466 43.14 -31.87 24.24
C LYS A 466 43.98 -31.25 23.10
N SER A 467 44.12 -29.92 23.02
CA SER A 467 44.77 -29.20 21.91
C SER A 467 45.43 -27.88 22.36
N GLN A 468 46.52 -27.45 21.72
CA GLN A 468 47.33 -26.28 22.12
C GLN A 468 46.75 -24.89 21.72
N ILE A 469 45.42 -24.70 21.73
CA ILE A 469 44.80 -23.43 21.32
C ILE A 469 44.25 -22.70 22.54
N SER A 470 44.48 -21.38 22.62
CA SER A 470 44.08 -20.56 23.77
C SER A 470 42.58 -20.23 23.78
N GLU A 471 41.99 -20.08 24.97
CA GLU A 471 40.57 -19.72 25.17
C GLU A 471 40.22 -18.34 24.56
N ALA A 472 41.15 -17.39 24.65
CA ALA A 472 40.99 -16.04 24.09
C ALA A 472 40.89 -16.05 22.56
N GLU A 473 41.65 -16.91 21.88
CA GLU A 473 41.59 -17.07 20.41
C GLU A 473 40.26 -17.66 19.95
N PHE A 474 39.58 -18.47 20.77
CA PHE A 474 38.27 -19.01 20.43
C PHE A 474 37.13 -18.02 20.69
N LEU A 475 37.19 -17.23 21.76
CA LEU A 475 36.20 -16.19 22.03
C LEU A 475 36.20 -15.09 20.95
N ALA A 476 37.37 -14.77 20.38
CA ALA A 476 37.49 -13.87 19.23
C ALA A 476 36.81 -14.40 17.94
N LYS A 477 36.39 -15.68 17.91
CA LYS A 477 35.70 -16.30 16.78
C LYS A 477 34.17 -16.17 16.84
N ILE A 478 33.64 -15.52 17.87
CA ILE A 478 32.21 -15.27 18.04
C ILE A 478 31.89 -13.83 17.64
N THR A 479 30.98 -13.65 16.69
CA THR A 479 30.41 -12.35 16.34
C THR A 479 29.04 -12.26 17.00
N ASN A 480 28.97 -11.52 18.11
CA ASN A 480 27.72 -11.30 18.82
C ASN A 480 27.03 -10.04 18.31
N TYR A 481 25.78 -10.17 17.87
CA TYR A 481 24.90 -9.04 17.60
C TYR A 481 24.28 -8.62 18.92
N THR A 482 24.82 -7.58 19.56
CA THR A 482 24.20 -6.94 20.72
C THR A 482 23.40 -5.73 20.27
N ASN A 483 22.08 -5.83 20.29
CA ASN A 483 21.24 -4.64 20.47
C ASN A 483 21.37 -4.24 21.94
N GLY A 484 22.38 -3.44 22.27
CA GLY A 484 22.66 -2.97 23.64
C GLY A 484 21.64 -1.94 24.15
N ARG A 485 20.36 -2.09 23.79
CA ARG A 485 19.30 -1.15 24.15
C ARG A 485 18.72 -1.53 25.51
N MET A 486 18.75 -0.59 26.45
CA MET A 486 18.10 -0.71 27.75
C MET A 486 16.59 -0.82 27.59
N LEU A 487 15.89 -1.55 28.46
CA LEU A 487 14.42 -1.61 28.42
C LEU A 487 13.84 -0.22 28.67
N ILE A 488 12.80 0.15 27.92
CA ILE A 488 12.22 1.51 28.01
C ILE A 488 11.82 1.90 29.43
N GLN A 489 11.38 0.93 30.24
CA GLN A 489 10.96 1.12 31.63
C GLN A 489 12.14 1.49 32.54
N GLU A 490 13.32 0.93 32.28
CA GLU A 490 14.56 1.08 33.04
C GLU A 490 15.33 2.36 32.68
N ILE A 491 14.85 3.12 31.68
CA ILE A 491 15.49 4.38 31.28
C ILE A 491 15.32 5.44 32.37
N ASP A 492 16.46 5.86 32.91
CA ASP A 492 16.58 6.98 33.86
C ASP A 492 17.21 8.23 33.23
N ASN A 493 17.92 8.08 32.11
CA ASN A 493 18.50 9.20 31.36
C ASN A 493 17.71 9.49 30.09
N ILE A 494 17.31 10.74 29.90
CA ILE A 494 16.57 11.20 28.73
C ILE A 494 17.22 10.83 27.38
N ARG A 495 18.56 10.79 27.32
CA ARG A 495 19.30 10.46 26.09
C ARG A 495 19.07 9.02 25.63
N ASP A 496 18.78 8.12 26.56
CA ASP A 496 18.53 6.71 26.23
C ASP A 496 17.16 6.48 25.57
N LEU A 497 16.32 7.53 25.46
CA LEU A 497 15.11 7.52 24.63
C LEU A 497 15.42 7.67 23.13
N ALA A 498 16.59 8.20 22.75
CA ALA A 498 16.91 8.50 21.36
C ALA A 498 16.81 7.28 20.42
N PRO A 499 17.31 6.07 20.77
CA PRO A 499 17.17 4.89 19.90
C PRO A 499 15.72 4.55 19.55
N TYR A 500 14.78 4.74 20.49
CA TYR A 500 13.36 4.49 20.27
C TYR A 500 12.72 5.51 19.33
N LEU A 501 13.14 6.77 19.44
CA LEU A 501 12.70 7.83 18.54
C LEU A 501 13.24 7.64 17.12
N HIS A 502 14.50 7.17 16.98
CA HIS A 502 15.07 6.83 15.68
C HIS A 502 14.32 5.69 14.99
N ASP A 503 13.84 4.68 15.72
CA ASP A 503 12.98 3.64 15.15
C ASP A 503 11.66 4.22 14.63
N ILE A 504 11.00 5.07 15.44
CA ILE A 504 9.76 5.74 15.06
C ILE A 504 9.98 6.65 13.85
N GLN A 505 11.08 7.41 13.82
CA GLN A 505 11.42 8.28 12.71
C GLN A 505 11.63 7.46 11.42
N SER A 506 12.40 6.38 11.51
CA SER A 506 12.66 5.48 10.39
C SER A 506 11.37 4.89 9.82
N TRP A 507 10.45 4.51 10.71
CA TRP A 507 9.10 4.06 10.34
C TRP A 507 8.22 5.17 9.75
N LEU A 508 8.18 6.37 10.33
CA LEU A 508 7.38 7.48 9.81
C LEU A 508 7.82 7.94 8.42
N ASN A 509 9.13 7.93 8.15
CA ASN A 509 9.70 8.27 6.84
C ASN A 509 9.19 7.34 5.72
N ILE A 510 8.76 6.14 6.09
CA ILE A 510 8.35 5.11 5.14
C ILE A 510 6.85 4.77 5.17
N TYR A 511 6.14 5.38 6.11
CA TYR A 511 4.75 5.11 6.41
C TYR A 511 3.83 5.61 5.29
N VAL A 512 2.57 5.23 5.37
CA VAL A 512 1.50 5.68 4.45
C VAL A 512 1.30 7.20 4.59
N GLU A 513 0.58 7.81 3.65
CA GLU A 513 0.33 9.26 3.59
C GLU A 513 -0.10 9.84 4.95
N ASN A 514 -1.06 9.22 5.65
CA ASN A 514 -1.56 9.70 6.93
C ASN A 514 -1.51 8.63 8.03
N ILE A 515 -1.38 9.07 9.29
CA ILE A 515 -1.41 8.28 10.52
C ILE A 515 -2.56 8.77 11.41
N ALA A 516 -3.20 7.86 12.15
CA ALA A 516 -4.26 8.22 13.10
C ALA A 516 -3.72 9.19 14.16
N ALA A 517 -4.38 10.32 14.37
CA ALA A 517 -3.95 11.32 15.33
C ALA A 517 -3.97 10.77 16.76
N SER A 518 -4.87 9.83 17.06
CA SER A 518 -4.96 9.14 18.36
C SER A 518 -3.64 8.50 18.81
N LEU A 519 -2.82 7.99 17.88
CA LEU A 519 -1.50 7.43 18.18
C LEU A 519 -0.44 8.49 18.53
N LEU A 520 -0.66 9.74 18.13
CA LEU A 520 0.31 10.82 18.25
C LEU A 520 -0.03 11.85 19.35
N LYS A 521 -1.30 11.98 19.75
CA LYS A 521 -1.76 13.01 20.72
C LYS A 521 -0.94 13.00 22.02
N SER A 522 -0.90 11.86 22.72
CA SER A 522 -0.16 11.71 23.97
C SER A 522 1.34 11.88 23.75
N TYR A 523 1.87 11.35 22.64
CA TYR A 523 3.28 11.45 22.28
C TYR A 523 3.71 12.92 22.09
N TYR A 524 2.99 13.70 21.28
CA TYR A 524 3.29 15.12 21.06
C TYR A 524 3.20 15.91 22.36
N GLN A 525 2.16 15.68 23.16
CA GLN A 525 1.98 16.40 24.42
C GLN A 525 3.12 16.09 25.40
N ALA A 526 3.44 14.82 25.62
CA ALA A 526 4.46 14.41 26.58
C ALA A 526 5.86 14.89 26.15
N TYR A 527 6.21 14.75 24.88
CA TYR A 527 7.54 15.15 24.38
C TYR A 527 7.70 16.66 24.30
N THR A 528 6.67 17.41 23.88
CA THR A 528 6.71 18.89 23.96
C THR A 528 6.91 19.37 25.40
N ASN A 529 6.22 18.75 26.36
CA ASN A 529 6.41 19.06 27.78
C ASN A 529 7.78 18.65 28.33
N LEU A 530 8.37 17.57 27.82
CA LEU A 530 9.70 17.11 28.19
C LEU A 530 10.78 18.07 27.72
N VAL A 531 10.70 18.54 26.47
CA VAL A 531 11.72 19.40 25.86
C VAL A 531 11.54 20.89 26.16
N ARG A 532 10.43 21.30 26.79
CA ARG A 532 10.11 22.71 27.07
C ARG A 532 11.18 23.44 27.87
N ASN A 533 11.78 22.76 28.85
CA ASN A 533 12.79 23.32 29.74
C ASN A 533 14.23 23.08 29.24
N THR A 534 14.40 23.06 27.91
CA THR A 534 15.74 23.00 27.31
C THR A 534 16.40 24.37 27.39
N ASP A 535 17.69 24.39 27.71
CA ASP A 535 18.52 25.60 27.65
C ASP A 535 18.36 26.29 26.28
N SER A 536 18.00 27.57 26.31
CA SER A 536 17.79 28.41 25.12
C SER A 536 19.03 28.55 24.23
N SER A 537 20.22 28.22 24.74
CA SER A 537 21.49 28.19 24.01
C SER A 537 21.74 26.89 23.22
N ILE A 538 20.72 26.04 23.06
CA ILE A 538 20.82 24.80 22.25
C ILE A 538 21.42 25.06 20.87
N THR A 539 22.36 24.21 20.47
CA THR A 539 22.98 24.24 19.15
C THR A 539 22.04 23.71 18.07
N GLY A 540 22.15 24.23 16.85
CA GLY A 540 21.33 23.78 15.73
C GLY A 540 19.87 24.25 15.78
N ILE A 541 19.60 25.42 16.37
CA ILE A 541 18.25 26.01 16.38
C ILE A 541 17.69 26.21 14.96
N ASP A 542 18.57 26.46 13.98
CA ASP A 542 18.26 26.53 12.55
C ASP A 542 17.69 25.21 12.00
N TYR A 543 18.21 24.06 12.45
CA TYR A 543 17.67 22.74 12.10
C TYR A 543 16.25 22.55 12.65
N ILE A 544 16.02 22.90 13.92
CA ILE A 544 14.71 22.80 14.58
C ILE A 544 13.69 23.68 13.84
N ILE A 545 14.03 24.96 13.63
CA ILE A 545 13.16 25.91 12.93
C ILE A 545 12.93 25.50 11.48
N GLY A 546 13.95 24.97 10.79
CA GLY A 546 13.84 24.47 9.42
C GLY A 546 12.79 23.36 9.29
N ASN A 547 12.76 22.42 10.24
CA ASN A 547 11.75 21.36 10.27
C ASN A 547 10.35 21.90 10.63
N LEU A 548 10.25 22.81 11.61
CA LEU A 548 8.98 23.46 11.97
C LEU A 548 8.35 24.21 10.79
N ARG A 549 9.16 24.93 10.01
CA ARG A 549 8.70 25.63 8.81
C ARG A 549 8.11 24.68 7.78
N ARG A 550 8.72 23.51 7.58
CA ARG A 550 8.20 22.48 6.65
C ARG A 550 6.86 21.90 7.11
N ILE A 551 6.57 21.90 8.41
CA ILE A 551 5.28 21.46 8.97
C ILE A 551 4.18 22.51 8.74
N GLU A 552 4.53 23.79 8.88
CA GLU A 552 3.62 24.93 8.75
C GLU A 552 3.34 25.32 7.28
N TRP A 553 4.21 24.94 6.32
CA TRP A 553 4.08 25.36 4.92
C TRP A 553 2.86 24.74 4.22
N LYS A 554 1.78 25.52 4.09
CA LYS A 554 0.66 25.27 3.16
C LYS A 554 0.23 26.51 2.35
N ASN A 555 1.10 27.51 2.25
CA ASN A 555 0.67 28.87 1.93
C ASN A 555 1.06 29.35 0.52
N THR A 556 0.13 30.05 -0.11
CA THR A 556 0.22 30.79 -1.38
C THR A 556 1.40 31.78 -1.39
N GLN A 557 1.88 32.14 -2.59
CA GLN A 557 3.07 32.98 -2.81
C GLN A 557 3.09 34.29 -1.98
N GLU A 558 1.94 34.88 -1.67
CA GLU A 558 1.81 36.12 -0.88
C GLU A 558 2.20 35.98 0.61
N GLU A 559 2.01 34.80 1.21
CA GLU A 559 2.39 34.55 2.62
C GLU A 559 3.89 34.21 2.77
N ILE A 560 4.57 33.88 1.67
CA ILE A 560 6.02 33.65 1.64
C ILE A 560 6.78 34.98 1.74
N ASP A 561 6.23 36.05 1.16
CA ASP A 561 6.88 37.37 1.13
C ASP A 561 6.73 38.12 2.48
N ASN A 562 5.61 37.95 3.19
CA ASN A 562 5.40 38.53 4.52
C ASN A 562 6.21 37.82 5.63
N ASN A 563 6.49 36.53 5.48
CA ASN A 563 7.26 35.76 6.47
C ASN A 563 8.78 35.91 6.34
N ARG A 564 9.27 36.67 5.35
CA ARG A 564 10.70 36.88 5.07
C ARG A 564 11.36 37.89 6.02
N THR A 565 10.57 38.76 6.65
CA THR A 565 11.02 39.88 7.49
C THR A 565 11.17 39.55 8.98
N ASP A 566 10.61 38.43 9.46
CA ASP A 566 10.58 38.04 10.89
C ASP A 566 11.82 37.24 11.36
N TRP A 567 12.88 37.22 10.56
CA TRP A 567 14.00 36.26 10.70
C TRP A 567 15.05 36.62 11.77
N LYS A 568 14.93 37.78 12.41
CA LYS A 568 15.87 38.23 13.45
C LYS A 568 15.52 37.75 14.87
N ASN A 569 14.34 37.15 15.09
CA ASN A 569 13.83 36.74 16.40
C ASN A 569 13.56 35.22 16.54
N LEU A 570 14.31 34.37 15.83
CA LEU A 570 14.20 32.92 15.94
C LEU A 570 14.83 32.42 17.25
N THR A 571 13.99 32.28 18.27
CA THR A 571 14.40 31.81 19.61
C THR A 571 13.90 30.40 19.87
N PHE A 572 14.51 29.69 20.82
CA PHE A 572 13.98 28.41 21.29
C PHE A 572 12.55 28.53 21.83
N LYS A 573 12.21 29.67 22.45
CA LYS A 573 10.84 29.97 22.88
C LYS A 573 9.85 29.92 21.72
N TYR A 574 10.19 30.51 20.57
CA TYR A 574 9.36 30.42 19.37
C TYR A 574 9.17 28.97 18.90
N ALA A 575 10.23 28.14 18.96
CA ALA A 575 10.13 26.73 18.60
C ALA A 575 9.14 25.97 19.51
N ILE A 576 9.17 26.23 20.83
CA ILE A 576 8.21 25.68 21.78
C ILE A 576 6.79 26.16 21.49
N ASP A 577 6.58 27.45 21.24
CA ASP A 577 5.26 27.98 20.90
C ASP A 577 4.67 27.32 19.63
N CYS A 578 5.52 27.04 18.63
CA CYS A 578 5.12 26.26 17.45
C CYS A 578 4.76 24.81 17.80
N LEU A 579 5.53 24.14 18.65
CA LEU A 579 5.21 22.77 19.10
C LEU A 579 3.88 22.74 19.88
N ASP A 580 3.59 23.76 20.69
CA ASP A 580 2.31 23.91 21.39
C ASP A 580 1.14 24.06 20.43
N LYS A 581 1.31 24.84 19.36
CA LYS A 581 0.31 24.93 18.28
C LYS A 581 0.09 23.58 17.61
N GLN A 582 1.13 22.77 17.42
CA GLN A 582 0.98 21.41 16.88
C GLN A 582 0.25 20.48 17.85
N VAL A 583 0.51 20.56 19.16
CA VAL A 583 -0.24 19.82 20.18
C VAL A 583 -1.71 20.22 20.17
N ALA A 584 -2.02 21.52 20.13
CA ALA A 584 -3.39 22.01 20.05
C ALA A 584 -4.09 21.56 18.76
N ARG A 585 -3.39 21.60 17.62
CA ARG A 585 -3.93 21.16 16.33
C ARG A 585 -4.25 19.66 16.35
N ILE A 586 -3.29 18.81 16.72
CA ILE A 586 -3.46 17.36 16.62
C ILE A 586 -4.60 16.84 17.51
N ASN A 587 -4.86 17.51 18.63
CA ASN A 587 -6.00 17.19 19.48
C ASN A 587 -7.36 17.37 18.79
N ASN A 588 -7.43 18.26 17.79
CA ASN A 588 -8.64 18.59 17.02
C ASN A 588 -8.66 17.95 15.62
N CYS A 589 -7.76 17.01 15.32
CA CYS A 589 -7.74 16.27 14.06
C CYS A 589 -7.95 14.78 14.29
N GLU A 590 -8.47 14.09 13.28
CA GLU A 590 -8.63 12.63 13.25
C GLU A 590 -7.35 11.93 12.79
N TYR A 591 -6.60 12.56 11.89
CA TYR A 591 -5.35 12.04 11.33
C TYR A 591 -4.30 13.15 11.12
N GLU A 592 -3.05 12.73 11.00
CA GLU A 592 -1.88 13.56 10.74
C GLU A 592 -1.14 13.06 9.51
N ASN A 593 -0.52 13.94 8.75
CA ASN A 593 0.34 13.51 7.66
C ASN A 593 1.65 12.92 8.21
N SER A 594 2.06 11.75 7.71
CA SER A 594 3.24 11.04 8.23
C SER A 594 4.53 11.84 8.12
N LEU A 595 4.72 12.63 7.06
CA LEU A 595 5.87 13.53 6.92
C LEU A 595 5.90 14.60 8.02
N LYS A 596 4.74 15.14 8.40
CA LYS A 596 4.67 16.09 9.52
C LYS A 596 5.07 15.43 10.84
N ALA A 597 4.62 14.20 11.06
CA ALA A 597 5.00 13.44 12.25
C ALA A 597 6.49 13.07 12.28
N ASP A 598 7.08 12.75 11.12
CA ASP A 598 8.52 12.54 10.96
C ASP A 598 9.30 13.83 11.33
N LEU A 599 8.91 14.97 10.76
CA LEU A 599 9.56 16.27 11.05
C LEU A 599 9.48 16.65 12.54
N ILE A 600 8.34 16.42 13.20
CA ILE A 600 8.18 16.65 14.65
C ILE A 600 9.10 15.70 15.43
N THR A 601 9.16 14.42 15.05
CA THR A 601 10.01 13.44 15.71
C THR A 601 11.50 13.79 15.55
N ARG A 602 11.94 14.27 14.39
CA ARG A 602 13.31 14.77 14.16
C ARG A 602 13.67 15.94 15.08
N ILE A 603 12.72 16.83 15.33
CA ILE A 603 12.90 17.94 16.29
C ILE A 603 13.11 17.39 17.70
N PHE A 604 12.27 16.46 18.14
CA PHE A 604 12.43 15.85 19.47
C PHE A 604 13.77 15.11 19.62
N ILE A 605 14.17 14.33 18.61
CA ILE A 605 15.48 13.66 18.57
C ILE A 605 16.60 14.69 18.74
N TRP A 606 16.59 15.75 17.92
CA TRP A 606 17.64 16.76 17.95
C TRP A 606 17.75 17.43 19.31
N ILE A 607 16.63 17.80 19.92
CA ILE A 607 16.61 18.43 21.24
C ILE A 607 17.10 17.46 22.32
N ILE A 608 16.71 16.19 22.28
CA ILE A 608 17.13 15.19 23.27
C ILE A 608 18.63 14.89 23.18
N GLU A 609 19.19 14.81 21.98
CA GLU A 609 20.60 14.50 21.76
C GLU A 609 21.51 15.71 22.06
N ASN A 610 21.09 16.92 21.67
CA ASN A 610 21.95 18.11 21.67
C ASN A 610 21.58 19.15 22.75
N GLY A 611 20.39 19.06 23.33
CA GLY A 611 19.89 19.99 24.34
C GLY A 611 20.35 19.67 25.76
N LYS A 612 20.50 20.71 26.58
CA LYS A 612 20.58 20.58 28.05
C LYS A 612 19.17 20.73 28.61
N ILE A 613 18.55 19.60 28.94
CA ILE A 613 17.13 19.54 29.34
C ILE A 613 17.02 19.39 30.85
N SER A 614 16.33 20.32 31.51
CA SER A 614 15.93 20.15 32.93
C SER A 614 14.56 19.48 33.01
N PHE A 615 14.52 18.22 33.41
CA PHE A 615 13.29 17.43 33.52
C PHE A 615 13.11 16.83 34.92
N SER A 616 11.86 16.59 35.28
CA SER A 616 11.48 15.78 36.44
C SER A 616 11.30 14.31 36.06
N GLN A 617 11.44 13.39 37.01
CA GLN A 617 11.18 11.97 36.78
C GLN A 617 9.74 11.73 36.31
N ALA A 618 8.77 12.54 36.77
CA ALA A 618 7.39 12.47 36.32
C ALA A 618 7.25 12.78 34.81
N GLN A 619 7.96 13.79 34.30
CA GLN A 619 7.99 14.11 32.87
C GLN A 619 8.63 12.98 32.06
N LEU A 620 9.73 12.40 32.54
CA LEU A 620 10.38 11.27 31.88
C LEU A 620 9.46 10.04 31.84
N ASN A 621 8.80 9.71 32.95
CA ASN A 621 7.84 8.60 33.00
C ASN A 621 6.64 8.83 32.08
N ALA A 622 6.11 10.06 32.01
CA ALA A 622 5.04 10.40 31.07
C ALA A 622 5.48 10.24 29.60
N ALA A 623 6.71 10.65 29.27
CA ALA A 623 7.28 10.46 27.93
C ALA A 623 7.44 8.96 27.59
N LYS A 624 7.96 8.15 28.52
CA LYS A 624 8.06 6.68 28.37
C LYS A 624 6.70 6.05 28.06
N GLN A 625 5.67 6.39 28.84
CA GLN A 625 4.32 5.87 28.66
C GLN A 625 3.69 6.31 27.33
N ALA A 626 3.90 7.57 26.94
CA ALA A 626 3.38 8.11 25.68
C ALA A 626 4.11 7.56 24.43
N LEU A 627 5.38 7.19 24.57
CA LEU A 627 6.20 6.63 23.48
C LEU A 627 5.79 5.19 23.14
N LEU A 628 5.43 4.41 24.15
CA LEU A 628 5.30 2.96 24.04
C LEU A 628 4.33 2.50 22.93
N PRO A 629 3.09 3.01 22.82
CA PRO A 629 2.15 2.54 21.78
C PRO A 629 2.65 2.83 20.37
N LEU A 630 3.29 3.99 20.18
CA LEU A 630 3.82 4.42 18.88
C LEU A 630 5.05 3.59 18.48
N TRP A 631 5.93 3.33 19.44
CA TRP A 631 7.10 2.49 19.23
C TRP A 631 6.73 1.03 18.97
N GLU A 632 5.77 0.46 19.71
CA GLU A 632 5.29 -0.91 19.48
C GLU A 632 4.66 -1.07 18.11
N GLN A 633 3.87 -0.08 17.66
CA GLN A 633 3.34 -0.05 16.30
C GLN A 633 4.47 0.01 15.27
N SER A 634 5.43 0.92 15.45
CA SER A 634 6.59 1.05 14.56
C SER A 634 7.38 -0.26 14.45
N ARG A 635 7.75 -0.85 15.60
CA ARG A 635 8.51 -2.10 15.68
C ARG A 635 7.77 -3.26 14.99
N PHE A 636 6.47 -3.37 15.20
CA PHE A 636 5.64 -4.39 14.55
C PHE A 636 5.62 -4.21 13.03
N GLU A 637 5.31 -3.00 12.56
CA GLU A 637 5.18 -2.76 11.12
C GLU A 637 6.50 -2.85 10.37
N ILE A 638 7.60 -2.33 10.93
CA ILE A 638 8.94 -2.48 10.35
C ILE A 638 9.26 -3.96 10.14
N ARG A 639 8.96 -4.80 11.13
CA ARG A 639 9.29 -6.22 11.11
C ARG A 639 8.40 -7.03 10.16
N TYR A 640 7.08 -6.79 10.17
CA TYR A 640 6.11 -7.65 9.48
C TYR A 640 5.48 -7.04 8.24
N VAL A 641 5.28 -5.72 8.21
CA VAL A 641 4.65 -5.02 7.08
C VAL A 641 5.70 -4.57 6.06
N TYR A 642 6.92 -4.26 6.52
CA TYR A 642 8.03 -3.78 5.69
C TYR A 642 9.31 -4.65 5.75
N PRO A 643 9.23 -5.98 5.60
CA PRO A 643 10.35 -6.88 5.88
C PRO A 643 11.56 -6.74 4.92
N ASN A 644 11.36 -6.17 3.72
CA ASN A 644 12.39 -6.05 2.67
C ASN A 644 12.95 -4.63 2.51
N ARG A 645 13.03 -3.86 3.59
CA ARG A 645 13.66 -2.52 3.57
C ARG A 645 15.11 -2.54 3.99
#